data_AF-A0A2K6SRD9-F1
#
_entry.id   AF-A0A2K6SRD9-F1
#
_cell.length_a   1.000
_cell.length_b   1.000
_cell.length_c   1.000
_cell.angle_alpha   90.00
_cell.angle_beta   90.00
_cell.angle_gamma   90.00
#
_symmetry.space_group_name_H-M   'P 1'
#
loop_
_entity.id
_entity.type
_entity.pdbx_description
1 polymer ?
#
loop_
_entity_poly.entity_id
_entity_poly.type
_entity_poly.pdbx_seq_one_letter_code
_entity_poly.pdbx_strand_id
1 'polypeptide(L)'
;SSPSVPIPSPGSPALPPCGSPLLERKGKEPEREKLPPIVSAGAGATAGLDRGAKGQISTFSSFISAVSPKKEAAENRSSPAHLVFPNIKNVRDQPPISLDVRQKQRISMDASSSEVKAPVLPECILPIQTKTMKDFQEDVEKVKSSGDWKAVHDFYLTTFDSFPELNAAFKKDATASFNTIEDSGINTKFVNAVYDTLINTPQDIQKTNPQFNNTSTYVIYAHLLRQIATLVEADHHFLVHWFKKLSQKRFKQLVERLLQFISLRLFPAKPEEFPPITKCSWWIPSAAKVLALLNTANNLVHPPLILYTDFYNSTLDHIDLMEEYHTWQNFGNSHRFSFCQYPFVISIAAKKIIIQRDSEQQMINIARQSLVDKVSRRQRPDMNMLFLNMKVRRTHLVSDSLDELTRKRADLKKKLKVTFVGEAGLDMGGLTKEWFLLLIRQIFHPDYGMFTYHKDSHCHWFSSFKCDNYSEFRLVGILMGLAVYNSITLDIRFPPCCYKKLLSPPIIPSDQNIPVGICSVTVDDLCQIMPELAHGLSELLSHEGNVEEDFYSTFQVFQEEFGIIKSYNLKPGGDKISVTNQNRKEYVQLYTDFLLNKSIYKQFAAFYYGFHSVCASNALMLLRPEEVEILVCGSPDLDMYALQRSTQYDGYAKTDLTIKYFWDVVLGFPLDLQKKLLHFTTGSDRVPVGGMADLNFKISKNETSTNWLPVAHTCFNQLCLPPYKSKKDLKQKLIIGISNSEGFGLE
;
A
#
# COMPACT_ATOMS: atom_id res chain seq x y z
N SER A 1 -8.31 59.89 26.89
CA SER A 1 -8.53 60.82 25.77
C SER A 1 -7.43 61.88 25.76
N SER A 2 -6.32 61.61 25.08
CA SER A 2 -5.42 62.62 24.51
C SER A 2 -4.33 61.96 23.65
N PRO A 3 -3.84 62.62 22.57
CA PRO A 3 -3.28 61.97 21.37
C PRO A 3 -1.82 62.38 21.04
N SER A 4 -1.25 61.75 19.98
CA SER A 4 -0.25 62.26 18.98
C SER A 4 1.12 62.81 19.50
N VAL A 5 2.35 62.45 19.06
CA VAL A 5 3.02 62.39 17.71
C VAL A 5 4.58 62.34 17.96
N PRO A 6 5.50 62.12 16.96
CA PRO A 6 6.69 61.23 17.07
C PRO A 6 8.12 61.79 16.72
N ILE A 7 9.14 60.87 16.66
CA ILE A 7 10.49 60.86 15.96
C ILE A 7 11.69 61.57 16.71
N PRO A 8 13.05 61.34 16.50
CA PRO A 8 13.90 60.44 15.65
C PRO A 8 15.12 59.70 16.33
N SER A 9 15.84 58.93 15.50
CA SER A 9 17.15 58.22 15.61
C SER A 9 18.40 59.03 16.03
N PRO A 10 19.49 58.34 16.45
CA PRO A 10 20.84 58.49 15.81
C PRO A 10 21.57 57.12 15.70
N GLY A 11 22.58 56.84 14.86
CA GLY A 11 23.68 57.64 14.30
C GLY A 11 25.03 57.02 14.74
N SER A 12 25.80 56.45 13.81
CA SER A 12 27.13 55.84 14.01
C SER A 12 28.21 56.84 14.45
N PRO A 13 29.37 56.37 14.96
CA PRO A 13 30.63 56.96 14.47
C PRO A 13 31.82 55.99 14.31
N ALA A 14 32.80 56.48 13.54
CA ALA A 14 34.03 55.83 13.07
C ALA A 14 35.29 56.14 13.94
N LEU A 15 36.38 55.41 13.63
CA LEU A 15 37.83 55.51 14.00
C LEU A 15 38.44 56.94 13.87
N PRO A 16 39.72 57.29 14.24
CA PRO A 16 40.99 56.51 14.39
C PRO A 16 41.93 57.09 15.54
N PRO A 17 43.31 57.16 15.52
CA PRO A 17 44.43 56.46 14.83
C PRO A 17 45.67 56.03 15.71
N CYS A 18 46.55 55.19 15.09
CA CYS A 18 48.03 55.03 15.12
C CYS A 18 48.93 55.06 16.40
N GLY A 19 49.84 54.06 16.49
CA GLY A 19 51.18 54.17 17.09
C GLY A 19 51.85 52.84 17.51
N SER A 20 52.90 52.40 16.81
CA SER A 20 53.83 51.29 17.15
C SER A 20 55.12 51.85 17.81
N PRO A 21 56.01 51.07 18.50
CA PRO A 21 56.90 50.07 17.86
C PRO A 21 57.40 48.83 18.69
N LEU A 22 57.83 47.79 17.93
CA LEU A 22 59.00 46.87 18.07
C LEU A 22 59.26 46.00 19.33
N LEU A 23 59.27 44.66 19.14
CA LEU A 23 60.48 43.79 19.22
C LEU A 23 60.22 42.32 18.81
N GLU A 24 61.22 41.73 18.15
CA GLU A 24 61.26 40.50 17.36
C GLU A 24 61.43 39.18 18.16
N ARG A 25 61.00 38.04 17.58
CA ARG A 25 61.89 36.92 17.16
C ARG A 25 61.17 35.75 16.43
N LYS A 26 61.54 35.60 15.13
CA LYS A 26 61.77 34.42 14.24
C LYS A 26 61.31 33.03 14.72
N GLY A 27 60.81 32.08 13.91
CA GLY A 27 60.69 31.76 12.46
C GLY A 27 59.98 30.38 12.37
N LYS A 28 59.50 29.77 11.27
CA LYS A 28 59.83 29.68 9.84
C LYS A 28 58.57 29.19 9.07
N GLU A 29 58.36 29.72 7.86
CA GLU A 29 57.61 29.10 6.73
C GLU A 29 58.65 28.45 5.77
N PRO A 30 58.32 27.61 4.75
CA PRO A 30 57.28 27.82 3.70
C PRO A 30 56.55 26.50 3.30
N GLU A 31 55.62 26.34 2.35
CA GLU A 31 55.49 26.78 0.94
C GLU A 31 54.01 26.64 0.48
N ARG A 32 53.54 27.59 -0.33
CA ARG A 32 52.32 27.54 -1.16
C ARG A 32 52.74 27.37 -2.62
N GLU A 33 52.20 26.39 -3.34
CA GLU A 33 51.95 26.38 -4.81
C GLU A 33 51.02 25.16 -5.10
N LYS A 34 50.11 25.06 -6.07
CA LYS A 34 49.47 25.87 -7.11
C LYS A 34 48.32 24.99 -7.63
N LEU A 35 47.19 25.59 -8.03
CA LEU A 35 46.11 24.92 -8.77
C LEU A 35 46.56 24.57 -10.21
N PRO A 36 46.14 23.44 -10.81
CA PRO A 36 46.36 23.19 -12.23
C PRO A 36 45.20 23.70 -13.12
N PRO A 37 45.44 23.95 -14.42
CA PRO A 37 44.58 24.75 -15.29
C PRO A 37 43.59 23.94 -16.14
N ILE A 38 42.62 24.66 -16.72
CA ILE A 38 41.65 24.23 -17.72
C ILE A 38 42.29 24.29 -19.14
N VAL A 39 42.23 23.22 -19.94
CA VAL A 39 42.35 23.27 -21.42
C VAL A 39 41.49 22.19 -22.10
N SER A 40 40.95 22.54 -23.27
CA SER A 40 39.96 21.86 -24.10
C SER A 40 40.54 20.84 -25.13
N ALA A 41 39.75 19.78 -25.40
CA ALA A 41 39.55 18.97 -26.63
C ALA A 41 40.72 18.34 -27.45
N GLY A 42 40.66 17.03 -27.70
CA GLY A 42 41.34 16.33 -28.81
C GLY A 42 41.49 14.81 -28.64
N ALA A 43 41.24 14.03 -29.71
CA ALA A 43 41.07 12.57 -29.76
C ALA A 43 42.35 11.70 -29.67
N GLY A 44 42.20 10.41 -29.29
CA GLY A 44 43.04 9.30 -29.82
C GLY A 44 43.63 8.26 -28.84
N ALA A 45 43.01 7.08 -28.79
CA ALA A 45 43.57 5.71 -28.72
C ALA A 45 44.42 5.15 -27.52
N THR A 46 43.87 4.07 -26.95
CA THR A 46 44.44 2.74 -26.57
C THR A 46 45.38 2.50 -25.38
N ALA A 47 44.83 1.67 -24.45
CA ALA A 47 45.39 0.48 -23.76
C ALA A 47 46.27 0.61 -22.49
N GLY A 48 45.82 -0.07 -21.42
CA GLY A 48 46.63 -0.44 -20.23
C GLY A 48 45.77 -0.74 -18.99
N LEU A 49 45.58 -2.03 -18.66
CA LEU A 49 44.94 -2.52 -17.43
C LEU A 49 45.77 -2.20 -16.17
N ASP A 50 45.13 -1.86 -15.04
CA ASP A 50 45.21 -2.69 -13.82
C ASP A 50 44.17 -2.36 -12.71
N ARG A 51 43.91 -3.39 -11.90
CA ARG A 51 42.92 -3.60 -10.81
C ARG A 51 43.12 -2.62 -9.63
N GLY A 52 42.18 -2.27 -8.73
CA GLY A 52 40.79 -2.62 -8.45
C GLY A 52 40.42 -2.15 -7.02
N ALA A 53 39.19 -1.65 -6.79
CA ALA A 53 38.52 -1.61 -5.48
C ALA A 53 37.01 -1.50 -5.71
N LYS A 54 36.25 -2.51 -5.26
CA LYS A 54 34.82 -2.68 -5.52
C LYS A 54 33.98 -1.93 -4.48
N GLY A 55 33.18 -0.97 -4.93
CA GLY A 55 31.94 -0.52 -4.28
C GLY A 55 30.80 -0.64 -5.28
N GLN A 56 29.88 -1.59 -5.07
CA GLN A 56 28.77 -1.86 -5.97
C GLN A 56 27.68 -0.79 -5.83
N ILE A 57 27.51 0.05 -6.85
CA ILE A 57 26.27 0.82 -7.10
C ILE A 57 25.75 0.34 -8.45
N SER A 58 24.77 -0.57 -8.40
CA SER A 58 24.13 -1.18 -9.58
C SER A 58 22.83 -0.44 -9.89
N THR A 59 22.89 0.55 -10.79
CA THR A 59 21.66 1.08 -11.42
C THR A 59 21.90 1.69 -12.81
N PHE A 60 23.14 1.78 -13.29
CA PHE A 60 23.45 2.39 -14.58
C PHE A 60 23.92 1.38 -15.65
N SER A 61 24.50 0.24 -15.25
CA SER A 61 25.06 -0.74 -16.21
C SER A 61 23.99 -1.48 -17.02
N SER A 62 22.79 -1.64 -16.48
CA SER A 62 21.70 -2.38 -17.13
C SER A 62 21.19 -1.70 -18.41
N PHE A 63 21.34 -0.38 -18.52
CA PHE A 63 20.76 0.39 -19.63
C PHE A 63 21.60 0.34 -20.91
N ILE A 64 22.90 0.04 -20.81
CA ILE A 64 23.84 0.05 -21.96
C ILE A 64 24.21 -1.36 -22.44
N SER A 65 24.10 -2.40 -21.62
CA SER A 65 24.57 -3.76 -21.98
C SER A 65 23.76 -4.51 -23.05
N ALA A 66 22.67 -3.96 -23.59
CA ALA A 66 21.84 -4.62 -24.61
C ALA A 66 22.21 -4.29 -26.08
N VAL A 67 23.32 -3.57 -26.32
CA VAL A 67 23.75 -3.19 -27.68
C VAL A 67 25.15 -3.73 -27.94
N SER A 68 25.25 -4.96 -28.44
CA SER A 68 26.45 -5.48 -29.11
C SER A 68 26.05 -6.59 -30.09
N PRO A 69 26.30 -6.44 -31.40
CA PRO A 69 26.02 -7.47 -32.38
C PRO A 69 27.18 -8.47 -32.40
N LYS A 70 26.98 -9.69 -31.88
CA LYS A 70 27.90 -10.79 -32.15
C LYS A 70 27.58 -11.41 -33.50
N LYS A 71 28.60 -11.37 -34.34
CA LYS A 71 28.70 -11.79 -35.73
C LYS A 71 29.25 -13.22 -35.72
N GLU A 72 28.50 -14.18 -36.22
CA GLU A 72 29.03 -15.51 -36.58
C GLU A 72 28.55 -15.86 -38.00
N ALA A 73 29.55 -16.14 -38.85
CA ALA A 73 29.48 -16.61 -40.23
C ALA A 73 29.16 -18.11 -40.22
N ALA A 74 28.10 -18.57 -40.88
CA ALA A 74 28.01 -18.96 -42.29
C ALA A 74 28.51 -20.39 -42.59
N GLU A 75 27.58 -21.21 -43.11
CA GLU A 75 27.67 -22.28 -44.13
C GLU A 75 26.66 -23.40 -43.79
N ASN A 76 25.84 -23.97 -44.67
CA ASN A 76 25.51 -23.75 -46.08
C ASN A 76 24.31 -24.69 -46.39
N ARG A 77 23.26 -24.20 -47.08
CA ARG A 77 22.50 -24.88 -48.17
C ARG A 77 21.11 -24.25 -48.40
N SER A 78 21.10 -23.36 -49.40
CA SER A 78 20.04 -23.05 -50.40
C SER A 78 19.16 -24.26 -50.79
N SER A 79 17.88 -24.21 -51.21
CA SER A 79 16.84 -23.19 -51.56
C SER A 79 15.57 -24.01 -51.98
N PRO A 80 14.47 -23.45 -52.54
CA PRO A 80 13.57 -22.36 -52.11
C PRO A 80 12.06 -22.75 -52.24
N ALA A 81 11.15 -22.03 -51.57
CA ALA A 81 9.83 -21.66 -52.14
C ALA A 81 9.05 -20.68 -51.23
N HIS A 82 8.86 -19.46 -51.75
CA HIS A 82 7.71 -18.55 -51.58
C HIS A 82 7.06 -18.37 -50.21
N LEU A 83 7.39 -17.25 -49.54
CA LEU A 83 6.50 -16.59 -48.58
C LEU A 83 5.93 -15.32 -49.21
N VAL A 84 4.61 -15.34 -49.37
CA VAL A 84 3.75 -14.24 -49.83
C VAL A 84 3.54 -13.28 -48.65
N PHE A 85 3.83 -12.00 -48.86
CA PHE A 85 3.39 -10.91 -47.98
C PHE A 85 1.88 -10.65 -48.18
N PRO A 86 1.14 -10.33 -47.10
CA PRO A 86 -0.01 -9.44 -47.24
C PRO A 86 0.28 -8.07 -46.62
N ASN A 87 -0.15 -7.08 -47.39
CA ASN A 87 -0.06 -5.66 -47.18
C ASN A 87 -0.71 -5.17 -45.89
N ILE A 88 -0.06 -4.14 -45.34
CA ILE A 88 -0.56 -3.21 -44.33
C ILE A 88 -1.80 -2.49 -44.87
N LYS A 89 -2.92 -2.59 -44.13
CA LYS A 89 -3.96 -1.56 -44.09
C LYS A 89 -4.19 -1.14 -42.65
N ASN A 90 -3.97 0.14 -42.40
CA ASN A 90 -4.30 0.85 -41.17
C ASN A 90 -5.78 0.68 -40.84
N VAL A 91 -6.12 0.11 -39.67
CA VAL A 91 -7.23 0.52 -38.78
C VAL A 91 -6.90 -0.03 -37.38
N ARG A 92 -6.94 0.85 -36.36
CA ARG A 92 -6.92 0.48 -34.95
C ARG A 92 -8.25 -0.19 -34.61
N ASP A 93 -8.23 -1.45 -34.21
CA ASP A 93 -9.29 -2.06 -33.41
C ASP A 93 -8.67 -3.09 -32.46
N GLN A 94 -8.71 -2.81 -31.16
CA GLN A 94 -8.44 -3.80 -30.10
C GLN A 94 -9.73 -4.62 -29.89
N PRO A 95 -9.65 -5.91 -29.58
CA PRO A 95 -10.84 -6.70 -29.28
C PRO A 95 -11.47 -6.22 -27.95
N PRO A 96 -12.81 -6.19 -27.84
CA PRO A 96 -13.51 -5.61 -26.70
C PRO A 96 -13.43 -6.54 -25.48
N ILE A 97 -13.02 -5.97 -24.34
CA ILE A 97 -13.22 -6.55 -23.01
C ILE A 97 -14.61 -6.12 -22.56
N SER A 98 -15.61 -7.01 -22.64
CA SER A 98 -16.95 -6.74 -22.12
C SER A 98 -17.00 -6.97 -20.61
N LEU A 99 -17.28 -5.90 -19.88
CA LEU A 99 -17.89 -5.91 -18.56
C LEU A 99 -19.36 -6.33 -18.72
N ASP A 100 -19.72 -7.51 -18.22
CA ASP A 100 -21.03 -7.89 -17.64
C ASP A 100 -21.28 -9.39 -17.83
N VAL A 101 -21.29 -10.16 -16.72
CA VAL A 101 -22.19 -11.31 -16.59
C VAL A 101 -22.68 -11.39 -15.14
N ARG A 102 -23.75 -10.64 -14.86
CA ARG A 102 -24.73 -11.03 -13.83
C ARG A 102 -26.08 -11.18 -14.56
N GLN A 103 -26.66 -12.38 -14.39
CA GLN A 103 -28.04 -12.79 -14.68
C GLN A 103 -28.42 -13.44 -16.03
N LYS A 104 -28.96 -14.66 -15.85
CA LYS A 104 -30.05 -15.37 -16.55
C LYS A 104 -29.76 -16.04 -17.90
N GLN A 105 -29.81 -17.38 -17.86
CA GLN A 105 -30.58 -18.14 -18.84
C GLN A 105 -31.39 -19.27 -18.14
N ARG A 106 -32.72 -19.09 -18.17
CA ARG A 106 -33.71 -20.19 -18.26
C ARG A 106 -33.71 -20.64 -19.72
N ILE A 107 -33.72 -21.94 -20.01
CA ILE A 107 -34.40 -22.50 -21.18
C ILE A 107 -35.12 -23.80 -20.81
N SER A 108 -36.32 -23.92 -21.34
CA SER A 108 -37.35 -24.96 -21.22
C SER A 108 -37.06 -26.20 -22.09
N MET A 109 -37.73 -27.29 -21.70
CA MET A 109 -37.82 -28.63 -22.29
C MET A 109 -38.11 -28.69 -23.80
N ASP A 110 -37.51 -29.66 -24.53
CA ASP A 110 -38.25 -30.87 -24.97
C ASP A 110 -37.38 -32.00 -25.59
N ALA A 111 -37.83 -33.23 -25.29
CA ALA A 111 -37.80 -34.51 -26.02
C ALA A 111 -36.48 -35.32 -26.30
N SER A 112 -36.22 -36.27 -25.39
CA SER A 112 -35.93 -37.72 -25.54
C SER A 112 -34.76 -38.25 -26.40
N SER A 113 -33.88 -39.05 -25.78
CA SER A 113 -33.84 -40.53 -25.98
C SER A 113 -32.90 -41.28 -25.02
N SER A 114 -33.40 -42.45 -24.58
CA SER A 114 -32.72 -43.65 -24.04
C SER A 114 -32.05 -43.62 -22.65
N GLU A 115 -32.73 -44.31 -21.73
CA GLU A 115 -32.25 -44.81 -20.45
C GLU A 115 -30.96 -45.64 -20.59
N VAL A 116 -29.94 -45.30 -19.80
CA VAL A 116 -28.96 -46.27 -19.29
C VAL A 116 -28.86 -46.02 -17.79
N LYS A 117 -29.41 -46.93 -16.98
CA LYS A 117 -29.28 -46.95 -15.52
C LYS A 117 -27.78 -46.94 -15.16
N ALA A 118 -27.33 -45.88 -14.49
CA ALA A 118 -26.06 -45.88 -13.79
C ALA A 118 -26.11 -46.88 -12.61
N PRO A 119 -25.00 -47.54 -12.25
CA PRO A 119 -24.99 -48.45 -11.10
C PRO A 119 -25.27 -47.67 -9.82
N VAL A 120 -26.15 -48.21 -8.97
CA VAL A 120 -26.34 -47.73 -7.61
C VAL A 120 -24.98 -47.85 -6.88
N LEU A 121 -24.44 -46.72 -6.42
CA LEU A 121 -23.27 -46.70 -5.54
C LEU A 121 -23.62 -47.48 -4.24
N PRO A 122 -22.74 -48.33 -3.72
CA PRO A 122 -23.00 -48.99 -2.44
C PRO A 122 -23.14 -47.94 -1.33
N GLU A 123 -24.18 -48.07 -0.50
CA GLU A 123 -24.37 -47.23 0.68
C GLU A 123 -23.11 -47.27 1.55
N CYS A 124 -22.57 -46.09 1.85
CA CYS A 124 -21.41 -45.95 2.71
C CYS A 124 -21.84 -46.26 4.15
N ILE A 125 -21.42 -47.41 4.68
CA ILE A 125 -21.65 -47.77 6.09
C ILE A 125 -20.87 -46.76 6.95
N LEU A 126 -21.59 -45.86 7.63
CA LEU A 126 -20.99 -44.94 8.58
C LEU A 126 -20.50 -45.72 9.81
N PRO A 127 -19.27 -45.49 10.30
CA PRO A 127 -18.79 -46.10 11.53
C PRO A 127 -19.66 -45.68 12.73
N ILE A 128 -19.78 -46.55 13.73
CA ILE A 128 -20.57 -46.31 14.94
C ILE A 128 -19.87 -45.21 15.76
N GLN A 129 -20.64 -44.29 16.33
CA GLN A 129 -20.13 -43.24 17.22
C GLN A 129 -19.27 -43.86 18.33
N THR A 130 -17.96 -43.63 18.27
CA THR A 130 -16.98 -44.31 19.13
C THR A 130 -16.88 -43.71 20.53
N LYS A 131 -17.26 -42.43 20.72
CA LYS A 131 -17.11 -41.72 22.00
C LYS A 131 -18.04 -40.51 22.10
N THR A 132 -18.70 -40.30 23.25
CA THR A 132 -19.53 -39.11 23.47
C THR A 132 -18.73 -37.94 24.05
N MET A 133 -19.32 -36.74 24.04
CA MET A 133 -18.72 -35.55 24.66
C MET A 133 -18.41 -35.75 26.15
N LYS A 134 -19.26 -36.49 26.88
CA LYS A 134 -19.05 -36.76 28.31
C LYS A 134 -17.85 -37.68 28.51
N ASP A 135 -17.76 -38.75 27.74
CA ASP A 135 -16.65 -39.72 27.82
C ASP A 135 -15.31 -39.06 27.49
N PHE A 136 -15.29 -38.17 26.49
CA PHE A 136 -14.09 -37.38 26.18
C PHE A 136 -13.72 -36.43 27.33
N GLN A 137 -14.70 -35.74 27.91
CA GLN A 137 -14.44 -34.83 29.04
C GLN A 137 -13.92 -35.58 30.27
N GLU A 138 -14.44 -36.77 30.55
CA GLU A 138 -13.96 -37.63 31.63
C GLU A 138 -12.51 -38.06 31.42
N ASP A 139 -12.14 -38.39 30.19
CA ASP A 139 -10.75 -38.72 29.89
C ASP A 139 -9.82 -37.50 30.01
N VAL A 140 -10.31 -36.30 29.70
CA VAL A 140 -9.57 -35.05 29.94
C VAL A 140 -9.40 -34.77 31.44
N GLU A 141 -10.39 -35.04 32.28
CA GLU A 141 -10.26 -34.89 33.74
C GLU A 141 -9.34 -35.98 34.35
N LYS A 142 -9.37 -37.21 33.81
CA LYS A 142 -8.40 -38.26 34.16
C LYS A 142 -6.98 -37.85 33.78
N VAL A 143 -6.80 -37.19 32.63
CA VAL A 143 -5.50 -36.65 32.22
C VAL A 143 -5.01 -35.57 33.19
N LYS A 144 -5.89 -34.66 33.61
CA LYS A 144 -5.52 -33.61 34.58
C LYS A 144 -5.10 -34.15 35.94
N SER A 145 -5.64 -35.31 36.34
CA SER A 145 -5.35 -35.93 37.64
C SER A 145 -4.19 -36.94 37.58
N SER A 146 -3.99 -37.64 36.46
CA SER A 146 -2.98 -38.71 36.32
C SER A 146 -1.76 -38.33 35.48
N GLY A 147 -1.88 -37.33 34.61
CA GLY A 147 -0.85 -36.95 33.64
C GLY A 147 -0.70 -37.90 32.44
N ASP A 148 -1.50 -38.98 32.34
CA ASP A 148 -1.48 -39.91 31.21
C ASP A 148 -2.41 -39.43 30.09
N TRP A 149 -1.82 -39.20 28.92
CA TRP A 149 -2.51 -38.65 27.74
C TRP A 149 -2.94 -39.70 26.71
N LYS A 150 -2.65 -40.97 26.95
CA LYS A 150 -2.85 -42.04 25.96
C LYS A 150 -4.29 -42.11 25.42
N ALA A 151 -5.29 -42.09 26.30
CA ALA A 151 -6.70 -42.19 25.89
C ALA A 151 -7.22 -40.98 25.09
N VAL A 152 -6.67 -39.79 25.35
CA VAL A 152 -6.96 -38.57 24.60
C VAL A 152 -6.22 -38.57 23.27
N HIS A 153 -4.98 -39.06 23.23
CA HIS A 153 -4.18 -39.19 22.01
C HIS A 153 -4.76 -40.22 21.03
N ASP A 154 -5.17 -41.40 21.52
CA ASP A 154 -5.82 -42.46 20.72
C ASP A 154 -7.15 -41.98 20.12
N PHE A 155 -7.90 -41.15 20.85
CA PHE A 155 -9.10 -40.49 20.32
C PHE A 155 -8.77 -39.56 19.16
N TYR A 156 -7.73 -38.71 19.27
CA TYR A 156 -7.31 -37.86 18.16
C TYR A 156 -6.86 -38.68 16.93
N LEU A 157 -6.13 -39.78 17.15
CA LEU A 157 -5.70 -40.66 16.07
C LEU A 157 -6.88 -41.28 15.33
N THR A 158 -7.89 -41.75 16.06
CA THR A 158 -9.03 -42.46 15.48
C THR A 158 -10.03 -41.50 14.83
N THR A 159 -10.41 -40.43 15.54
CA THR A 159 -11.46 -39.50 15.08
C THR A 159 -11.05 -38.68 13.86
N PHE A 160 -9.76 -38.38 13.71
CA PHE A 160 -9.24 -37.60 12.59
C PHE A 160 -8.60 -38.47 11.49
N ASP A 161 -8.76 -39.79 11.55
CA ASP A 161 -8.24 -40.73 10.55
C ASP A 161 -8.97 -40.61 9.21
N SER A 162 -10.30 -40.42 9.23
CA SER A 162 -11.11 -40.34 8.00
C SER A 162 -12.37 -39.48 8.16
N PHE A 163 -12.94 -39.04 7.02
CA PHE A 163 -14.19 -38.26 7.02
C PHE A 163 -15.39 -39.02 7.63
N PRO A 164 -15.57 -40.34 7.38
CA PRO A 164 -16.59 -41.13 8.08
C PRO A 164 -16.41 -41.15 9.60
N GLU A 165 -15.19 -41.26 10.11
CA GLU A 165 -14.88 -41.24 11.56
C GLU A 165 -15.14 -39.86 12.19
N LEU A 166 -14.73 -38.79 11.51
CA LEU A 166 -14.99 -37.42 11.95
C LEU A 166 -16.50 -37.14 12.00
N ASN A 167 -17.23 -37.59 10.97
CA ASN A 167 -18.67 -37.44 10.91
C ASN A 167 -19.34 -38.26 12.03
N ALA A 168 -18.95 -39.52 12.22
CA ALA A 168 -19.49 -40.39 13.28
C ALA A 168 -19.26 -39.83 14.69
N ALA A 169 -18.09 -39.24 14.95
CA ALA A 169 -17.75 -38.69 16.26
C ALA A 169 -18.57 -37.44 16.62
N PHE A 170 -18.77 -36.53 15.66
CA PHE A 170 -19.31 -35.20 15.96
C PHE A 170 -20.79 -35.01 15.60
N LYS A 171 -21.47 -36.00 15.04
CA LYS A 171 -22.91 -35.91 14.75
C LYS A 171 -23.76 -35.93 16.02
N LYS A 172 -24.83 -35.13 16.06
CA LYS A 172 -25.81 -35.12 17.18
C LYS A 172 -26.61 -36.43 17.25
N ASP A 173 -26.96 -36.97 16.09
CA ASP A 173 -27.69 -38.23 15.92
C ASP A 173 -27.03 -39.01 14.78
N ALA A 174 -26.49 -40.20 15.08
CA ALA A 174 -25.80 -41.05 14.12
C ALA A 174 -26.69 -41.42 12.92
N THR A 175 -28.00 -41.52 13.14
CA THR A 175 -28.99 -42.04 12.17
C THR A 175 -29.73 -40.97 11.36
N ALA A 176 -29.68 -39.70 11.79
CA ALA A 176 -30.37 -38.61 11.10
C ALA A 176 -29.67 -38.18 9.79
N SER A 177 -30.41 -37.87 8.73
CA SER A 177 -29.87 -37.24 7.52
C SER A 177 -29.51 -35.77 7.77
N PHE A 178 -28.56 -35.22 7.00
CA PHE A 178 -28.16 -33.81 7.09
C PHE A 178 -29.27 -32.90 6.59
N ASN A 179 -30.25 -32.58 7.43
CA ASN A 179 -31.44 -31.88 6.98
C ASN A 179 -31.66 -30.58 7.77
N THR A 180 -31.09 -29.49 7.25
CA THR A 180 -31.70 -28.15 7.03
C THR A 180 -30.60 -27.08 6.96
N ILE A 181 -30.85 -25.99 6.23
CA ILE A 181 -29.92 -24.84 6.06
C ILE A 181 -29.60 -24.14 7.40
N GLU A 182 -30.35 -24.42 8.47
CA GLU A 182 -30.24 -23.76 9.77
C GLU A 182 -29.57 -24.62 10.86
N ASP A 183 -29.53 -25.96 10.74
CA ASP A 183 -28.87 -26.86 11.69
C ASP A 183 -27.92 -27.83 10.97
N SER A 184 -26.62 -27.71 11.27
CA SER A 184 -25.57 -28.54 10.66
C SER A 184 -25.58 -30.02 11.11
N GLY A 185 -26.44 -30.38 12.08
CA GLY A 185 -26.50 -31.75 12.62
C GLY A 185 -25.26 -32.15 13.44
N ILE A 186 -24.31 -31.22 13.63
CA ILE A 186 -23.04 -31.42 14.34
C ILE A 186 -23.18 -30.92 15.78
N ASN A 187 -22.66 -31.70 16.73
CA ASN A 187 -22.52 -31.30 18.13
C ASN A 187 -21.38 -30.29 18.26
N THR A 188 -21.67 -29.03 17.98
CA THR A 188 -20.71 -27.92 18.03
C THR A 188 -20.06 -27.75 19.40
N LYS A 189 -20.77 -28.07 20.49
CA LYS A 189 -20.21 -28.06 21.85
C LYS A 189 -19.13 -29.12 22.01
N PHE A 190 -19.32 -30.30 21.43
CA PHE A 190 -18.31 -31.36 21.47
C PHE A 190 -17.08 -31.01 20.63
N VAL A 191 -17.29 -30.51 19.41
CA VAL A 191 -16.19 -30.03 18.54
C VAL A 191 -15.36 -28.95 19.24
N ASN A 192 -16.02 -28.01 19.92
CA ASN A 192 -15.36 -26.95 20.66
C ASN A 192 -14.57 -27.50 21.84
N ALA A 193 -15.17 -28.41 22.62
CA ALA A 193 -14.49 -29.04 23.76
C ALA A 193 -13.24 -29.81 23.32
N VAL A 194 -13.30 -30.62 22.25
CA VAL A 194 -12.13 -31.31 21.69
C VAL A 194 -11.06 -30.31 21.26
N TYR A 195 -11.45 -29.25 20.55
CA TYR A 195 -10.53 -28.23 20.10
C TYR A 195 -9.87 -27.44 21.26
N ASP A 196 -10.64 -27.09 22.29
CA ASP A 196 -10.15 -26.37 23.47
C ASP A 196 -9.20 -27.24 24.29
N THR A 197 -9.47 -28.55 24.40
CA THR A 197 -8.56 -29.51 25.01
C THR A 197 -7.24 -29.58 24.25
N LEU A 198 -7.27 -29.61 22.91
CA LEU A 198 -6.06 -29.63 22.07
C LEU A 198 -5.12 -28.45 22.39
N ILE A 199 -5.68 -27.25 22.52
CA ILE A 199 -4.92 -26.02 22.79
C ILE A 199 -4.27 -26.02 24.18
N ASN A 200 -4.88 -26.69 25.15
CA ASN A 200 -4.42 -26.74 26.54
C ASN A 200 -3.52 -27.95 26.86
N THR A 201 -3.18 -28.76 25.86
CA THR A 201 -2.27 -29.91 26.03
C THR A 201 -0.80 -29.45 26.18
N PRO A 202 0.06 -30.18 26.92
CA PRO A 202 1.50 -29.88 27.05
C PRO A 202 2.21 -29.82 25.70
N GLN A 203 3.23 -28.96 25.56
CA GLN A 203 3.93 -28.73 24.29
C GLN A 203 4.52 -30.01 23.67
N ASP A 204 4.94 -30.98 24.49
CA ASP A 204 5.50 -32.25 24.02
C ASP A 204 4.44 -33.13 23.36
N ILE A 205 3.18 -32.97 23.77
CA ILE A 205 2.00 -33.70 23.27
C ILE A 205 1.33 -32.96 22.11
N GLN A 206 1.41 -31.63 22.10
CA GLN A 206 1.09 -30.83 20.91
C GLN A 206 2.05 -31.13 19.76
N LYS A 207 3.34 -31.32 20.08
CA LYS A 207 4.36 -31.74 19.12
C LYS A 207 4.16 -33.19 18.66
N THR A 208 3.82 -34.13 19.53
CA THR A 208 3.49 -35.52 19.12
C THR A 208 2.07 -35.68 18.61
N ASN A 209 1.31 -34.60 18.51
CA ASN A 209 -0.01 -34.63 17.90
C ASN A 209 0.16 -34.90 16.40
N PRO A 210 -0.44 -35.98 15.87
CA PRO A 210 -0.32 -36.33 14.46
C PRO A 210 -0.73 -35.17 13.53
N GLN A 211 -1.60 -34.25 14.00
CA GLN A 211 -2.01 -33.07 13.24
C GLN A 211 -0.87 -32.17 12.73
N PHE A 212 0.30 -32.19 13.35
CA PHE A 212 1.37 -31.21 13.06
C PHE A 212 2.76 -31.79 12.78
N ASN A 213 2.96 -33.11 12.91
CA ASN A 213 4.29 -33.74 12.75
C ASN A 213 4.38 -34.82 11.66
N ASN A 214 3.28 -35.21 11.02
CA ASN A 214 3.30 -36.25 10.00
C ASN A 214 2.84 -35.69 8.64
N THR A 215 3.61 -35.99 7.58
CA THR A 215 3.24 -35.73 6.19
C THR A 215 1.81 -36.18 5.89
N SER A 216 1.38 -37.30 6.48
CA SER A 216 0.02 -37.84 6.30
C SER A 216 -1.06 -36.87 6.73
N THR A 217 -0.90 -36.13 7.84
CA THR A 217 -1.94 -35.21 8.29
C THR A 217 -1.96 -33.91 7.51
N TYR A 218 -0.81 -33.51 6.98
CA TYR A 218 -0.75 -32.41 6.02
C TYR A 218 -1.46 -32.76 4.71
N VAL A 219 -1.34 -34.02 4.27
CA VAL A 219 -2.12 -34.58 3.14
C VAL A 219 -3.62 -34.59 3.47
N ILE A 220 -4.02 -35.07 4.66
CA ILE A 220 -5.43 -35.07 5.10
C ILE A 220 -5.99 -33.65 5.13
N TYR A 221 -5.24 -32.71 5.71
CA TYR A 221 -5.63 -31.31 5.75
C TYR A 221 -5.77 -30.73 4.35
N ALA A 222 -4.84 -31.04 3.43
CA ALA A 222 -4.98 -30.66 2.03
C ALA A 222 -6.28 -31.21 1.43
N HIS A 223 -6.58 -32.50 1.63
CA HIS A 223 -7.82 -33.11 1.14
C HIS A 223 -9.07 -32.46 1.72
N LEU A 224 -9.08 -32.11 3.01
CA LEU A 224 -10.16 -31.35 3.63
C LEU A 224 -10.33 -29.98 2.96
N LEU A 225 -9.24 -29.23 2.76
CA LEU A 225 -9.28 -27.93 2.09
C LEU A 225 -9.80 -28.06 0.66
N ARG A 226 -9.45 -29.14 -0.04
CA ARG A 226 -9.97 -29.43 -1.37
C ARG A 226 -11.48 -29.64 -1.34
N GLN A 227 -11.99 -30.44 -0.39
CA GLN A 227 -13.44 -30.66 -0.26
C GLN A 227 -14.18 -29.34 -0.03
N ILE A 228 -13.69 -28.52 0.91
CA ILE A 228 -14.27 -27.19 1.18
C ILE A 228 -14.22 -26.30 -0.07
N ALA A 229 -13.09 -26.28 -0.78
CA ALA A 229 -12.92 -25.48 -1.99
C ALA A 229 -13.77 -25.94 -3.18
N THR A 230 -14.24 -27.20 -3.19
CA THR A 230 -15.11 -27.77 -4.23
C THR A 230 -16.59 -27.76 -3.88
N LEU A 231 -16.98 -27.27 -2.69
CA LEU A 231 -18.38 -27.09 -2.34
C LEU A 231 -19.10 -26.15 -3.32
N VAL A 232 -20.43 -26.27 -3.39
CA VAL A 232 -21.25 -25.41 -4.24
C VAL A 232 -21.38 -24.00 -3.64
N GLU A 233 -21.71 -23.01 -4.45
CA GLU A 233 -21.77 -21.60 -4.05
C GLU A 233 -22.70 -21.34 -2.85
N ALA A 234 -23.81 -22.09 -2.74
CA ALA A 234 -24.72 -22.01 -1.59
C ALA A 234 -24.05 -22.41 -0.26
N ASP A 235 -23.23 -23.46 -0.28
CA ASP A 235 -22.49 -23.92 0.90
C ASP A 235 -21.35 -22.97 1.25
N HIS A 236 -20.68 -22.37 0.24
CA HIS A 236 -19.70 -21.30 0.47
C HIS A 236 -20.34 -20.10 1.17
N HIS A 237 -21.53 -19.67 0.73
CA HIS A 237 -22.27 -18.60 1.41
C HIS A 237 -22.59 -18.99 2.86
N PHE A 238 -23.04 -20.21 3.11
CA PHE A 238 -23.30 -20.70 4.47
C PHE A 238 -22.03 -20.65 5.33
N LEU A 239 -20.91 -21.16 4.83
CA LEU A 239 -19.62 -21.15 5.54
C LEU A 239 -19.15 -19.73 5.86
N VAL A 240 -19.28 -18.80 4.92
CA VAL A 240 -18.94 -17.38 5.13
C VAL A 240 -19.76 -16.79 6.29
N HIS A 241 -21.08 -17.05 6.32
CA HIS A 241 -21.94 -16.61 7.42
C HIS A 241 -21.64 -17.30 8.76
N TRP A 242 -21.20 -18.57 8.72
CA TRP A 242 -20.77 -19.30 9.91
C TRP A 242 -19.45 -18.77 10.46
N PHE A 243 -18.45 -18.53 9.61
CA PHE A 243 -17.14 -17.98 10.01
C PHE A 243 -17.27 -16.62 10.69
N LYS A 244 -18.20 -15.78 10.24
CA LYS A 244 -18.54 -14.49 10.86
C LYS A 244 -18.98 -14.61 12.33
N LYS A 245 -19.54 -15.75 12.76
CA LYS A 245 -19.97 -15.99 14.14
C LYS A 245 -18.86 -16.52 15.06
N LEU A 246 -17.66 -16.78 14.54
CA LEU A 246 -16.54 -17.26 15.34
C LEU A 246 -15.96 -16.15 16.22
N SER A 247 -15.38 -16.55 17.35
CA SER A 247 -14.61 -15.63 18.19
C SER A 247 -13.35 -15.16 17.46
N GLN A 248 -12.94 -13.91 17.69
CA GLN A 248 -11.74 -13.31 17.09
C GLN A 248 -10.49 -14.20 17.26
N LYS A 249 -10.26 -14.75 18.46
CA LYS A 249 -9.13 -15.64 18.75
C LYS A 249 -9.12 -16.87 17.85
N ARG A 250 -10.27 -17.57 17.74
CA ARG A 250 -10.37 -18.78 16.93
C ARG A 250 -10.28 -18.47 15.44
N PHE A 251 -10.89 -17.37 15.01
CA PHE A 251 -10.82 -16.91 13.63
C PHE A 251 -9.37 -16.62 13.22
N LYS A 252 -8.63 -15.88 14.05
CA LYS A 252 -7.20 -15.60 13.83
C LYS A 252 -6.37 -16.88 13.73
N GLN A 253 -6.56 -17.82 14.66
CA GLN A 253 -5.86 -19.12 14.64
C GLN A 253 -6.13 -19.94 13.37
N LEU A 254 -7.34 -19.87 12.80
CA LEU A 254 -7.66 -20.54 11.54
C LEU A 254 -6.91 -19.91 10.36
N VAL A 255 -6.88 -18.57 10.29
CA VAL A 255 -6.14 -17.84 9.27
C VAL A 255 -4.64 -18.14 9.36
N GLU A 256 -4.05 -18.04 10.56
CA GLU A 256 -2.63 -18.33 10.79
C GLU A 256 -2.26 -19.77 10.36
N ARG A 257 -3.11 -20.76 10.68
CA ARG A 257 -2.87 -22.16 10.27
C ARG A 257 -2.89 -22.34 8.75
N LEU A 258 -3.81 -21.69 8.05
CA LEU A 258 -3.88 -21.75 6.58
C LEU A 258 -2.68 -21.05 5.93
N LEU A 259 -2.25 -19.91 6.47
CA LEU A 259 -1.06 -19.21 5.99
C LEU A 259 0.20 -20.05 6.23
N GLN A 260 0.34 -20.64 7.42
CA GLN A 260 1.41 -21.58 7.73
C GLN A 260 1.39 -22.79 6.79
N PHE A 261 0.19 -23.30 6.45
CA PHE A 261 0.04 -24.39 5.49
C PHE A 261 0.54 -24.02 4.09
N ILE A 262 0.32 -22.78 3.65
CA ILE A 262 0.87 -22.31 2.37
C ILE A 262 2.39 -22.18 2.47
N SER A 263 2.90 -21.57 3.55
CA SER A 263 4.34 -21.33 3.75
C SER A 263 5.16 -22.62 3.79
N LEU A 264 4.76 -23.60 4.60
CA LEU A 264 5.45 -24.88 4.73
C LEU A 264 5.39 -25.69 3.42
N ARG A 265 4.33 -25.51 2.62
CA ARG A 265 4.23 -26.17 1.31
C ARG A 265 5.14 -25.54 0.26
N LEU A 266 5.32 -24.21 0.30
CA LEU A 266 6.22 -23.49 -0.59
C LEU A 266 7.69 -23.72 -0.22
N PHE A 267 8.00 -23.71 1.07
CA PHE A 267 9.36 -23.81 1.59
C PHE A 267 9.45 -24.94 2.64
N PRO A 268 9.39 -26.21 2.21
CA PRO A 268 9.49 -27.33 3.13
C PRO A 268 10.90 -27.42 3.72
N ALA A 269 11.02 -27.79 5.00
CA ALA A 269 12.31 -27.94 5.67
C ALA A 269 13.16 -29.06 5.04
N LYS A 270 12.52 -30.12 4.55
CA LYS A 270 13.14 -31.19 3.75
C LYS A 270 12.31 -31.44 2.48
N PRO A 271 12.93 -31.46 1.27
CA PRO A 271 12.19 -31.64 0.01
C PRO A 271 11.41 -32.96 -0.09
N GLU A 272 11.88 -34.01 0.60
CA GLU A 272 11.29 -35.35 0.60
C GLU A 272 10.09 -35.50 1.54
N GLU A 273 9.86 -34.50 2.41
CA GLU A 273 8.83 -34.54 3.46
C GLU A 273 7.41 -34.40 2.89
N PHE A 274 7.26 -33.96 1.63
CA PHE A 274 5.95 -33.81 0.99
C PHE A 274 5.93 -34.39 -0.42
N PRO A 275 4.74 -34.81 -0.92
CA PRO A 275 4.62 -35.27 -2.30
C PRO A 275 5.10 -34.21 -3.31
N PRO A 276 5.67 -34.63 -4.47
CA PRO A 276 6.12 -33.72 -5.50
C PRO A 276 5.04 -32.72 -5.91
N ILE A 277 5.42 -31.46 -6.10
CA ILE A 277 4.48 -30.37 -6.42
C ILE A 277 3.67 -30.65 -7.69
N THR A 278 4.23 -31.39 -8.64
CA THR A 278 3.58 -31.79 -9.89
C THR A 278 2.38 -32.71 -9.68
N LYS A 279 2.37 -33.53 -8.63
CA LYS A 279 1.25 -34.45 -8.31
C LYS A 279 0.21 -33.82 -7.38
N CYS A 280 0.59 -32.77 -6.66
CA CYS A 280 -0.21 -32.11 -5.63
C CYS A 280 -0.31 -30.59 -5.86
N SER A 281 -0.40 -30.18 -7.13
CA SER A 281 -0.50 -28.78 -7.54
C SER A 281 -1.76 -28.08 -7.02
N TRP A 282 -2.77 -28.87 -6.61
CA TRP A 282 -4.04 -28.41 -6.09
C TRP A 282 -4.01 -27.97 -4.61
N TRP A 283 -2.94 -28.27 -3.84
CA TRP A 283 -2.89 -27.97 -2.40
C TRP A 283 -2.98 -26.48 -2.09
N ILE A 284 -2.09 -25.69 -2.68
CA ILE A 284 -2.02 -24.24 -2.50
C ILE A 284 -3.29 -23.55 -3.02
N PRO A 285 -3.79 -23.86 -4.25
CA PRO A 285 -5.05 -23.31 -4.75
C PRO A 285 -6.25 -23.58 -3.82
N SER A 286 -6.37 -24.79 -3.27
CA SER A 286 -7.44 -25.12 -2.33
C SER A 286 -7.34 -24.30 -1.04
N ALA A 287 -6.14 -24.19 -0.46
CA ALA A 287 -5.91 -23.37 0.72
C ALA A 287 -6.22 -21.89 0.49
N ALA A 288 -5.79 -21.33 -0.64
CA ALA A 288 -6.06 -19.94 -1.02
C ALA A 288 -7.56 -19.67 -1.19
N LYS A 289 -8.32 -20.60 -1.79
CA LYS A 289 -9.78 -20.52 -1.89
C LYS A 289 -10.46 -20.50 -0.51
N VAL A 290 -10.06 -21.39 0.40
CA VAL A 290 -10.61 -21.41 1.78
C VAL A 290 -10.26 -20.13 2.54
N LEU A 291 -9.03 -19.62 2.38
CA LEU A 291 -8.64 -18.31 2.92
C LEU A 291 -9.48 -17.17 2.35
N ALA A 292 -9.88 -17.23 1.08
CA ALA A 292 -10.76 -16.23 0.47
C ALA A 292 -12.15 -16.23 1.10
N LEU A 293 -12.69 -17.39 1.49
CA LEU A 293 -13.94 -17.48 2.25
C LEU A 293 -13.81 -16.78 3.61
N LEU A 294 -12.71 -17.02 4.33
CA LEU A 294 -12.44 -16.34 5.60
C LEU A 294 -12.28 -14.83 5.41
N ASN A 295 -11.51 -14.38 4.43
CA ASN A 295 -11.36 -12.95 4.13
C ASN A 295 -12.71 -12.30 3.77
N THR A 296 -13.56 -13.00 3.01
CA THR A 296 -14.92 -12.54 2.70
C THR A 296 -15.77 -12.43 3.97
N ALA A 297 -15.73 -13.44 4.85
CA ALA A 297 -16.42 -13.40 6.14
C ALA A 297 -15.93 -12.23 7.01
N ASN A 298 -14.63 -11.95 7.04
CA ASN A 298 -14.04 -10.84 7.78
C ASN A 298 -14.55 -9.48 7.28
N ASN A 299 -14.70 -9.31 5.96
CA ASN A 299 -15.18 -8.08 5.34
C ASN A 299 -16.70 -7.85 5.52
N LEU A 300 -17.47 -8.86 5.90
CA LEU A 300 -18.91 -8.77 6.20
C LEU A 300 -19.22 -8.41 7.66
N VAL A 301 -18.19 -8.20 8.48
CA VAL A 301 -18.30 -7.75 9.88
C VAL A 301 -17.73 -6.35 9.98
N HIS A 302 -18.47 -5.45 10.63
CA HIS A 302 -18.03 -4.10 10.94
C HIS A 302 -18.15 -3.89 12.46
N PRO A 303 -17.03 -3.68 13.18
CA PRO A 303 -15.62 -3.75 12.70
C PRO A 303 -15.20 -5.17 12.29
N PRO A 304 -14.16 -5.33 11.45
CA PRO A 304 -13.66 -6.65 11.04
C PRO A 304 -13.16 -7.46 12.23
N LEU A 305 -13.23 -8.80 12.14
CA LEU A 305 -12.78 -9.71 13.22
C LEU A 305 -11.27 -9.62 13.45
N ILE A 306 -10.49 -9.58 12.37
CA ILE A 306 -9.03 -9.41 12.42
C ILE A 306 -8.59 -8.37 11.40
N LEU A 307 -7.37 -7.83 11.56
CA LEU A 307 -6.84 -6.83 10.63
C LEU A 307 -6.54 -7.46 9.28
N TYR A 308 -6.64 -6.67 8.20
CA TYR A 308 -6.30 -7.17 6.87
C TYR A 308 -4.83 -7.60 6.76
N THR A 309 -3.94 -7.02 7.57
CA THR A 309 -2.52 -7.37 7.66
C THR A 309 -2.29 -8.76 8.25
N ASP A 310 -3.23 -9.29 9.06
CA ASP A 310 -3.17 -10.65 9.61
C ASP A 310 -3.36 -11.72 8.51
N PHE A 311 -3.85 -11.33 7.32
CA PHE A 311 -3.96 -12.23 6.17
C PHE A 311 -2.70 -12.29 5.31
N TYR A 312 -1.71 -11.41 5.55
CA TYR A 312 -0.48 -11.40 4.77
C TYR A 312 0.39 -12.62 5.06
N ASN A 313 0.95 -13.20 4.00
CA ASN A 313 1.96 -14.24 4.10
C ASN A 313 3.33 -13.67 3.68
N SER A 314 4.18 -13.36 4.67
CA SER A 314 5.52 -12.82 4.43
C SER A 314 6.45 -13.79 3.69
N THR A 315 6.18 -15.09 3.68
CA THR A 315 7.00 -16.03 2.88
C THR A 315 6.84 -15.82 1.37
N LEU A 316 5.76 -15.16 0.93
CA LEU A 316 5.58 -14.76 -0.46
C LEU A 316 6.55 -13.64 -0.88
N ASP A 317 7.22 -12.98 0.06
CA ASP A 317 8.23 -11.97 -0.28
C ASP A 317 9.49 -12.62 -0.88
N HIS A 318 9.63 -13.95 -0.79
CA HIS A 318 10.79 -14.71 -1.26
C HIS A 318 10.56 -15.48 -2.58
N ILE A 319 9.36 -15.43 -3.16
CA ILE A 319 9.07 -16.07 -4.46
C ILE A 319 9.36 -15.10 -5.61
N ASP A 320 9.37 -15.61 -6.85
CA ASP A 320 9.43 -14.75 -8.03
C ASP A 320 8.07 -14.06 -8.27
N LEU A 321 7.92 -12.90 -7.62
CA LEU A 321 6.71 -12.07 -7.69
C LEU A 321 6.38 -11.61 -9.11
N MET A 322 7.38 -11.44 -9.98
CA MET A 322 7.16 -10.97 -11.35
C MET A 322 6.71 -12.10 -12.27
N GLU A 323 7.20 -13.33 -12.06
CA GLU A 323 6.66 -14.51 -12.75
C GLU A 323 5.18 -14.73 -12.39
N GLU A 324 4.82 -14.61 -11.10
CA GLU A 324 3.44 -14.67 -10.64
C GLU A 324 2.58 -13.58 -11.28
N TYR A 325 3.05 -12.34 -11.27
CA TYR A 325 2.35 -11.21 -11.87
C TYR A 325 2.12 -11.38 -13.38
N HIS A 326 3.15 -11.77 -14.13
CA HIS A 326 3.02 -12.03 -15.57
C HIS A 326 2.11 -13.22 -15.85
N THR A 327 2.15 -14.26 -15.02
CA THR A 327 1.25 -15.42 -15.13
C THR A 327 -0.20 -14.98 -14.96
N TRP A 328 -0.49 -14.14 -13.96
CA TRP A 328 -1.82 -13.59 -13.74
C TRP A 328 -2.29 -12.68 -14.87
N GLN A 329 -1.42 -11.79 -15.37
CA GLN A 329 -1.75 -10.89 -16.48
C GLN A 329 -2.05 -11.63 -17.79
N ASN A 330 -1.20 -12.59 -18.15
CA ASN A 330 -1.30 -13.28 -19.44
C ASN A 330 -2.40 -14.36 -19.45
N PHE A 331 -2.67 -14.95 -18.29
CA PHE A 331 -3.52 -16.14 -18.19
C PHE A 331 -4.68 -15.96 -17.21
N GLY A 332 -5.20 -14.74 -17.06
CA GLY A 332 -6.22 -14.36 -16.06
C GLY A 332 -7.46 -15.26 -15.99
N ASN A 333 -7.76 -16.04 -17.04
CA ASN A 333 -8.85 -17.03 -17.11
C ASN A 333 -8.39 -18.50 -17.29
N SER A 334 -7.09 -18.81 -17.18
CA SER A 334 -6.58 -20.17 -17.29
C SER A 334 -6.74 -20.94 -15.97
N HIS A 335 -6.68 -22.28 -16.04
CA HIS A 335 -6.60 -23.15 -14.87
C HIS A 335 -5.30 -23.02 -14.05
N ARG A 336 -4.37 -22.13 -14.44
CA ARG A 336 -3.10 -21.93 -13.74
C ARG A 336 -3.29 -20.97 -12.56
N PHE A 337 -2.96 -21.46 -11.38
CA PHE A 337 -3.02 -20.69 -10.14
C PHE A 337 -1.96 -19.59 -10.13
N SER A 338 -2.32 -18.44 -9.58
CA SER A 338 -1.37 -17.41 -9.16
C SER A 338 -1.85 -16.75 -7.87
N PHE A 339 -0.91 -16.38 -6.99
CA PHE A 339 -1.22 -15.62 -5.78
C PHE A 339 -1.82 -14.24 -6.08
N CYS A 340 -1.57 -13.67 -7.27
CA CYS A 340 -2.19 -12.41 -7.68
C CYS A 340 -3.72 -12.50 -7.85
N GLN A 341 -4.29 -13.72 -7.94
CA GLN A 341 -5.74 -13.94 -7.86
C GLN A 341 -6.30 -13.76 -6.45
N TYR A 342 -5.43 -13.80 -5.43
CA TYR A 342 -5.75 -13.65 -4.01
C TYR A 342 -4.91 -12.52 -3.39
N PRO A 343 -5.07 -11.24 -3.82
CA PRO A 343 -4.17 -10.16 -3.43
C PRO A 343 -4.11 -9.89 -1.93
N PHE A 344 -5.13 -10.29 -1.17
CA PHE A 344 -5.17 -10.11 0.29
C PHE A 344 -4.12 -10.94 1.04
N VAL A 345 -3.54 -11.97 0.41
CA VAL A 345 -2.47 -12.79 1.00
C VAL A 345 -1.09 -12.18 0.76
N ILE A 346 -0.94 -11.35 -0.28
CA ILE A 346 0.33 -10.73 -0.65
C ILE A 346 0.57 -9.52 0.25
N SER A 347 1.76 -9.44 0.85
CA SER A 347 2.16 -8.32 1.69
C SER A 347 2.25 -7.01 0.88
N ILE A 348 2.10 -5.88 1.56
CA ILE A 348 2.32 -4.57 0.92
C ILE A 348 3.76 -4.39 0.41
N ALA A 349 4.75 -5.03 1.06
CA ALA A 349 6.13 -5.02 0.63
C ALA A 349 6.29 -5.74 -0.73
N ALA A 350 5.72 -6.93 -0.88
CA ALA A 350 5.70 -7.65 -2.15
C ALA A 350 4.93 -6.90 -3.25
N LYS A 351 3.76 -6.32 -2.93
CA LYS A 351 3.00 -5.51 -3.90
C LYS A 351 3.75 -4.27 -4.36
N LYS A 352 4.47 -3.60 -3.45
CA LYS A 352 5.36 -2.47 -3.80
C LYS A 352 6.41 -2.90 -4.83
N ILE A 353 7.03 -4.08 -4.63
CA ILE A 353 8.01 -4.62 -5.58
C ILE A 353 7.36 -4.87 -6.95
N ILE A 354 6.18 -5.50 -7.00
CA ILE A 354 5.44 -5.73 -8.25
C ILE A 354 5.19 -4.41 -8.98
N ILE A 355 4.65 -3.41 -8.27
CA ILE A 355 4.34 -2.09 -8.85
C ILE A 355 5.59 -1.38 -9.34
N GLN A 356 6.68 -1.41 -8.57
CA GLN A 356 7.93 -0.77 -8.94
C GLN A 356 8.58 -1.45 -10.15
N ARG A 357 8.57 -2.78 -10.21
CA ARG A 357 9.13 -3.52 -11.35
C ARG A 357 8.29 -3.33 -12.61
N ASP A 358 6.97 -3.35 -12.48
CA ASP A 358 6.04 -3.05 -13.58
C ASP A 358 6.23 -1.61 -14.09
N SER A 359 6.37 -0.62 -13.19
CA SER A 359 6.62 0.76 -13.56
C SER A 359 7.97 0.93 -14.27
N GLU A 360 9.05 0.36 -13.73
CA GLU A 360 10.38 0.36 -14.36
C GLU A 360 10.37 -0.27 -15.76
N GLN A 361 9.68 -1.42 -15.91
CA GLN A 361 9.55 -2.10 -17.19
C GLN A 361 8.77 -1.25 -18.20
N GLN A 362 7.68 -0.61 -17.79
CA GLN A 362 6.91 0.31 -18.63
C GLN A 362 7.73 1.55 -19.02
N MET A 363 8.50 2.12 -18.09
CA MET A 363 9.42 3.23 -18.37
C MET A 363 10.43 2.85 -19.46
N ILE A 364 11.06 1.68 -19.34
CA ILE A 364 12.04 1.18 -20.31
C ILE A 364 11.37 0.96 -21.67
N ASN A 365 10.19 0.33 -21.70
CA ASN A 365 9.47 0.05 -22.93
C ASN A 365 9.08 1.34 -23.68
N ILE A 366 8.56 2.34 -22.97
CA ILE A 366 8.16 3.63 -23.56
C ILE A 366 9.39 4.44 -24.01
N ALA A 367 10.47 4.44 -23.23
CA ALA A 367 11.72 5.09 -23.63
C ALA A 367 12.32 4.44 -24.89
N ARG A 368 12.31 3.10 -24.97
CA ARG A 368 12.75 2.34 -26.14
C ARG A 368 11.88 2.62 -27.36
N GLN A 369 10.56 2.65 -27.20
CA GLN A 369 9.64 2.98 -28.29
C GLN A 369 9.88 4.40 -28.81
N SER A 370 10.06 5.37 -27.93
CA SER A 370 10.38 6.76 -28.29
C SER A 370 11.70 6.88 -29.07
N LEU A 371 12.72 6.10 -28.69
CA LEU A 371 13.99 6.00 -29.41
C LEU A 371 13.80 5.41 -30.82
N VAL A 372 13.10 4.27 -30.92
CA VAL A 372 12.83 3.60 -32.20
C VAL A 372 12.04 4.50 -33.14
N ASP A 373 11.01 5.19 -32.64
CA ASP A 373 10.19 6.12 -33.44
C ASP A 373 11.01 7.27 -34.01
N LYS A 374 11.94 7.84 -33.23
CA LYS A 374 12.82 8.93 -33.70
C LYS A 374 13.88 8.47 -34.69
N VAL A 375 14.47 7.29 -34.47
CA VAL A 375 15.42 6.68 -35.41
C VAL A 375 14.72 6.36 -36.73
N SER A 376 13.49 5.83 -36.68
CA SER A 376 12.64 5.59 -37.85
C SER A 376 12.35 6.89 -38.63
N ARG A 377 12.12 7.99 -37.91
CA ARG A 377 11.95 9.35 -38.48
C ARG A 377 13.28 10.03 -38.90
N ARG A 378 14.42 9.32 -38.84
CA ARG A 378 15.77 9.83 -39.15
C ARG A 378 16.16 11.09 -38.35
N GLN A 379 15.60 11.26 -37.16
CA GLN A 379 15.95 12.36 -36.26
C GLN A 379 17.12 11.93 -35.38
N ARG A 380 17.99 12.89 -35.02
CA ARG A 380 19.10 12.61 -34.09
C ARG A 380 18.53 12.27 -32.70
N PRO A 381 18.86 11.10 -32.14
CA PRO A 381 18.42 10.75 -30.79
C PRO A 381 19.16 11.63 -29.77
N ASP A 382 18.41 12.17 -28.80
CA ASP A 382 18.93 12.90 -27.64
C ASP A 382 18.65 12.06 -26.39
N MET A 383 19.65 11.85 -25.54
CA MET A 383 19.50 11.09 -24.29
C MET A 383 18.42 11.68 -23.37
N ASN A 384 18.15 12.97 -23.44
CA ASN A 384 17.09 13.61 -22.66
C ASN A 384 15.69 13.04 -22.98
N MET A 385 15.48 12.47 -24.18
CA MET A 385 14.16 11.94 -24.57
C MET A 385 13.76 10.68 -23.80
N LEU A 386 14.70 10.03 -23.10
CA LEU A 386 14.47 8.83 -22.29
C LEU A 386 13.84 9.18 -20.93
N PHE A 387 13.81 10.47 -20.59
CA PHE A 387 13.35 10.98 -19.29
C PHE A 387 12.17 11.93 -19.47
N LEU A 388 11.31 11.97 -18.45
CA LEU A 388 10.37 13.06 -18.26
C LEU A 388 11.12 14.22 -17.59
N ASN A 389 11.67 15.12 -18.41
CA ASN A 389 12.39 16.29 -17.88
C ASN A 389 11.39 17.39 -17.53
N MET A 390 11.34 17.76 -16.26
CA MET A 390 10.53 18.87 -15.75
C MET A 390 11.41 20.10 -15.57
N LYS A 391 11.15 21.17 -16.33
CA LYS A 391 11.86 22.45 -16.19
C LYS A 391 10.93 23.47 -15.57
N VAL A 392 11.23 23.88 -14.33
CA VAL A 392 10.32 24.71 -13.53
C VAL A 392 11.06 25.87 -12.86
N ARG A 393 10.38 27.00 -12.68
CA ARG A 393 10.88 28.14 -11.90
C ARG A 393 10.31 28.10 -10.49
N ARG A 394 11.11 28.41 -9.47
CA ARG A 394 10.65 28.46 -8.06
C ARG A 394 9.47 29.40 -7.86
N THR A 395 9.47 30.54 -8.56
CA THR A 395 8.42 31.57 -8.44
C THR A 395 7.09 31.19 -9.10
N HIS A 396 7.10 30.26 -10.06
CA HIS A 396 5.92 29.88 -10.84
C HIS A 396 5.72 28.35 -10.82
N LEU A 397 5.92 27.75 -9.66
CA LEU A 397 6.06 26.31 -9.52
C LEU A 397 4.83 25.53 -10.03
N VAL A 398 3.63 25.91 -9.60
CA VAL A 398 2.37 25.23 -9.99
C VAL A 398 2.08 25.41 -11.48
N SER A 399 2.15 26.64 -11.99
CA SER A 399 1.88 26.95 -13.40
C SER A 399 2.85 26.24 -14.34
N ASP A 400 4.16 26.32 -14.06
CA ASP A 400 5.18 25.67 -14.91
C ASP A 400 5.02 24.14 -14.88
N SER A 401 4.71 23.57 -13.71
CA SER A 401 4.49 22.12 -13.57
C SER A 401 3.26 21.65 -14.33
N LEU A 402 2.15 22.40 -14.24
CA LEU A 402 0.92 22.10 -14.96
C LEU A 402 1.13 22.13 -16.48
N ASP A 403 1.82 23.16 -16.96
CA ASP A 403 2.15 23.34 -18.37
C ASP A 403 3.04 22.20 -18.89
N GLU A 404 4.12 21.89 -18.18
CA GLU A 404 5.06 20.85 -18.56
C GLU A 404 4.40 19.46 -18.61
N LEU A 405 3.61 19.11 -17.59
CA LEU A 405 2.90 17.81 -17.55
C LEU A 405 1.78 17.73 -18.60
N THR A 406 1.13 18.85 -18.90
CA THR A 406 0.11 18.91 -19.96
C THR A 406 0.72 18.76 -21.35
N ARG A 407 1.88 19.38 -21.60
CA ARG A 407 2.61 19.24 -22.88
C ARG A 407 3.20 17.84 -23.04
N LYS A 408 3.66 17.22 -21.95
CA LYS A 408 4.39 15.93 -21.93
C LYS A 408 3.54 14.73 -21.53
N ARG A 409 2.23 14.75 -21.81
CA ARG A 409 1.29 13.67 -21.44
C ARG A 409 1.72 12.26 -21.89
N ALA A 410 2.33 12.13 -23.07
CA ALA A 410 2.82 10.84 -23.57
C ALA A 410 4.06 10.32 -22.83
N ASP A 411 4.78 11.22 -22.15
CA ASP A 411 6.05 10.96 -21.47
C ASP A 411 5.88 10.77 -19.96
N LEU A 412 4.65 10.83 -19.43
CA LEU A 412 4.36 10.71 -17.99
C LEU A 412 4.87 9.41 -17.37
N LYS A 413 4.98 8.36 -18.18
CA LYS A 413 5.50 7.05 -17.78
C LYS A 413 6.99 6.88 -18.05
N LYS A 414 7.75 7.95 -18.30
CA LYS A 414 9.22 7.93 -18.36
C LYS A 414 9.82 8.28 -16.99
N LYS A 415 11.10 7.96 -16.77
CA LYS A 415 11.80 8.30 -15.53
C LYS A 415 11.84 9.82 -15.33
N LEU A 416 11.36 10.29 -14.18
CA LEU A 416 11.26 11.71 -13.85
C LEU A 416 12.65 12.31 -13.58
N LYS A 417 12.87 13.52 -14.08
CA LYS A 417 14.05 14.34 -13.80
C LYS A 417 13.65 15.79 -13.68
N VAL A 418 13.93 16.43 -12.55
CA VAL A 418 13.58 17.84 -12.32
C VAL A 418 14.80 18.75 -12.49
N THR A 419 14.58 19.95 -13.03
CA THR A 419 15.59 20.99 -13.13
C THR A 419 14.96 22.35 -12.83
N PHE A 420 15.49 23.03 -11.82
CA PHE A 420 15.12 24.42 -11.54
C PHE A 420 15.86 25.37 -12.50
N VAL A 421 15.10 26.23 -13.16
CA VAL A 421 15.66 27.17 -14.15
C VAL A 421 16.61 28.15 -13.45
N GLY A 422 17.86 28.22 -13.92
CA GLY A 422 18.89 29.10 -13.37
C GLY A 422 19.75 28.47 -12.26
N GLU A 423 19.48 27.22 -11.87
CA GLU A 423 20.23 26.51 -10.84
C GLU A 423 21.10 25.40 -11.44
N ALA A 424 22.37 25.35 -11.03
CA ALA A 424 23.26 24.26 -11.39
C ALA A 424 22.98 23.05 -10.48
N GLY A 425 22.42 21.98 -11.04
CA GLY A 425 22.16 20.75 -10.29
C GLY A 425 21.92 19.56 -11.20
N LEU A 426 22.58 18.44 -10.88
CA LEU A 426 22.26 17.13 -11.46
C LEU A 426 21.26 16.44 -10.53
N ASP A 427 20.04 16.20 -11.03
CA ASP A 427 19.04 15.51 -10.24
C ASP A 427 19.40 14.02 -10.06
N MET A 428 19.85 13.70 -8.84
CA MET A 428 20.07 12.34 -8.36
C MET A 428 18.93 11.89 -7.43
N GLY A 429 17.76 12.53 -7.51
CA GLY A 429 16.56 12.29 -6.70
C GLY A 429 16.23 13.43 -5.73
N GLY A 430 17.24 14.20 -5.29
CA GLY A 430 17.06 15.31 -4.35
C GLY A 430 16.19 16.45 -4.90
N LEU A 431 16.44 16.88 -6.15
CA LEU A 431 15.66 17.95 -6.78
C LEU A 431 14.23 17.50 -7.07
N THR A 432 14.05 16.24 -7.48
CA THR A 432 12.73 15.64 -7.62
C THR A 432 11.96 15.65 -6.29
N LYS A 433 12.59 15.23 -5.19
CA LYS A 433 11.96 15.23 -3.85
C LYS A 433 11.58 16.64 -3.41
N GLU A 434 12.48 17.61 -3.62
CA GLU A 434 12.23 19.02 -3.31
C GLU A 434 11.03 19.57 -4.10
N TRP A 435 10.97 19.28 -5.40
CA TRP A 435 9.88 19.71 -6.27
C TRP A 435 8.51 19.20 -5.80
N PHE A 436 8.41 17.91 -5.44
CA PHE A 436 7.19 17.38 -4.84
C PHE A 436 6.82 18.09 -3.54
N LEU A 437 7.80 18.26 -2.63
CA LEU A 437 7.56 18.89 -1.34
C LEU A 437 7.03 20.33 -1.49
N LEU A 438 7.63 21.13 -2.36
CA LEU A 438 7.22 22.51 -2.60
C LEU A 438 5.84 22.60 -3.26
N LEU A 439 5.56 21.74 -4.25
CA LEU A 439 4.25 21.72 -4.93
C LEU A 439 3.11 21.34 -3.99
N ILE A 440 3.29 20.27 -3.21
CA ILE A 440 2.27 19.81 -2.27
C ILE A 440 2.00 20.90 -1.22
N ARG A 441 3.04 21.51 -0.65
CA ARG A 441 2.88 22.61 0.32
C ARG A 441 2.11 23.80 -0.26
N GLN A 442 2.38 24.17 -1.51
CA GLN A 442 1.71 25.30 -2.15
C GLN A 442 0.24 25.00 -2.47
N ILE A 443 -0.06 23.80 -2.99
CA ILE A 443 -1.42 23.41 -3.42
C ILE A 443 -2.35 23.17 -2.23
N PHE A 444 -1.84 22.59 -1.14
CA PHE A 444 -2.62 22.30 0.07
C PHE A 444 -2.65 23.48 1.05
N HIS A 445 -2.05 24.62 0.68
CA HIS A 445 -2.17 25.84 1.47
C HIS A 445 -3.63 26.32 1.49
N PRO A 446 -4.19 26.73 2.64
CA PRO A 446 -5.58 27.19 2.74
C PRO A 446 -5.93 28.30 1.74
N ASP A 447 -4.99 29.23 1.53
CA ASP A 447 -5.16 30.38 0.61
C ASP A 447 -5.27 29.96 -0.86
N TYR A 448 -4.81 28.76 -1.22
CA TYR A 448 -4.93 28.26 -2.60
C TYR A 448 -6.39 27.84 -2.91
N GLY A 449 -7.15 27.41 -1.89
CA GLY A 449 -8.60 27.17 -2.00
C GLY A 449 -9.03 25.87 -2.69
N MET A 450 -8.10 25.00 -3.11
CA MET A 450 -8.43 23.69 -3.71
C MET A 450 -8.93 22.65 -2.70
N PHE A 451 -8.32 22.64 -1.51
CA PHE A 451 -8.63 21.70 -0.44
C PHE A 451 -8.93 22.46 0.85
N THR A 452 -9.89 21.96 1.63
CA THR A 452 -10.21 22.47 2.96
C THR A 452 -9.52 21.60 4.00
N TYR A 453 -8.80 22.22 4.92
CA TYR A 453 -8.20 21.54 6.06
C TYR A 453 -9.20 21.46 7.22
N HIS A 454 -9.60 20.24 7.57
CA HIS A 454 -10.46 19.98 8.72
C HIS A 454 -9.59 19.83 9.97
N LYS A 455 -9.73 20.77 10.92
CA LYS A 455 -8.90 20.82 12.13
C LYS A 455 -9.16 19.63 13.07
N ASP A 456 -10.41 19.18 13.17
CA ASP A 456 -10.81 18.14 14.12
C ASP A 456 -10.31 16.75 13.70
N SER A 457 -10.27 16.49 12.39
CA SER A 457 -9.83 15.22 11.79
C SER A 457 -8.39 15.26 11.25
N HIS A 458 -7.74 16.42 11.30
CA HIS A 458 -6.39 16.66 10.76
C HIS A 458 -6.20 16.18 9.30
N CYS A 459 -7.24 16.26 8.48
CA CYS A 459 -7.22 15.83 7.09
C CYS A 459 -7.60 16.95 6.12
N HIS A 460 -7.17 16.81 4.87
CA HIS A 460 -7.58 17.65 3.76
C HIS A 460 -8.75 16.99 3.03
N TRP A 461 -9.74 17.79 2.64
CA TRP A 461 -10.84 17.35 1.79
C TRP A 461 -11.05 18.30 0.61
N PHE A 462 -11.65 17.80 -0.47
CA PHE A 462 -11.89 18.58 -1.68
C PHE A 462 -12.82 19.74 -1.39
N SER A 463 -12.46 20.94 -1.85
CA SER A 463 -13.38 22.06 -1.84
C SER A 463 -14.55 21.78 -2.79
N SER A 464 -15.78 22.04 -2.33
CA SER A 464 -16.99 21.92 -3.15
C SER A 464 -17.21 23.13 -4.07
N PHE A 465 -16.33 24.13 -4.01
CA PHE A 465 -16.46 25.33 -4.84
C PHE A 465 -16.42 24.98 -6.33
N LYS A 466 -17.37 25.57 -7.07
CA LYS A 466 -17.37 25.49 -8.52
C LYS A 466 -16.16 26.24 -9.05
N CYS A 467 -15.19 25.49 -9.57
CA CYS A 467 -14.08 26.05 -10.32
C CYS A 467 -14.37 25.94 -11.82
N ASP A 468 -13.95 26.95 -12.58
CA ASP A 468 -14.05 26.94 -14.05
C ASP A 468 -13.02 25.99 -14.67
N ASN A 469 -11.91 25.71 -13.96
CA ASN A 469 -10.84 24.85 -14.44
C ASN A 469 -10.49 23.75 -13.44
N TYR A 470 -10.64 22.49 -13.87
CA TYR A 470 -10.31 21.30 -13.06
C TYR A 470 -8.90 20.76 -13.33
N SER A 471 -8.08 21.48 -14.11
CA SER A 471 -6.74 21.01 -14.50
C SER A 471 -5.79 20.86 -13.30
N GLU A 472 -5.98 21.66 -12.26
CA GLU A 472 -5.16 21.60 -11.05
C GLU A 472 -5.48 20.36 -10.21
N PHE A 473 -6.77 19.97 -10.10
CA PHE A 473 -7.13 18.70 -9.46
C PHE A 473 -6.53 17.52 -10.24
N ARG A 474 -6.54 17.59 -11.57
CA ARG A 474 -5.84 16.62 -12.42
C ARG A 474 -4.32 16.61 -12.18
N LEU A 475 -3.70 17.77 -11.98
CA LEU A 475 -2.28 17.88 -11.62
C LEU A 475 -1.99 17.12 -10.33
N VAL A 476 -2.77 17.34 -9.26
CA VAL A 476 -2.59 16.61 -7.98
C VAL A 476 -2.72 15.10 -8.18
N GLY A 477 -3.67 14.67 -9.00
CA GLY A 477 -3.80 13.26 -9.40
C GLY A 477 -2.52 12.74 -10.07
N ILE A 478 -1.99 13.47 -11.07
CA ILE A 478 -0.73 13.13 -11.74
C ILE A 478 0.43 13.08 -10.75
N LEU A 479 0.53 14.02 -9.81
CA LEU A 479 1.57 14.04 -8.79
C LEU A 479 1.52 12.80 -7.89
N MET A 480 0.33 12.42 -7.42
CA MET A 480 0.15 11.18 -6.67
C MET A 480 0.55 9.95 -7.49
N GLY A 481 0.17 9.92 -8.78
CA GLY A 481 0.55 8.83 -9.68
C GLY A 481 2.07 8.75 -9.88
N LEU A 482 2.73 9.88 -10.15
CA LEU A 482 4.19 9.95 -10.29
C LEU A 482 4.91 9.57 -8.99
N ALA A 483 4.35 9.92 -7.84
CA ALA A 483 4.92 9.55 -6.54
C ALA A 483 4.94 8.02 -6.35
N VAL A 484 3.83 7.34 -6.63
CA VAL A 484 3.78 5.85 -6.62
C VAL A 484 4.75 5.28 -7.65
N TYR A 485 4.79 5.83 -8.86
CA TYR A 485 5.61 5.32 -9.97
C TYR A 485 7.11 5.45 -9.72
N ASN A 486 7.54 6.47 -8.97
CA ASN A 486 8.94 6.75 -8.62
C ASN A 486 9.30 6.36 -7.18
N SER A 487 8.40 5.68 -6.44
CA SER A 487 8.59 5.30 -5.04
C SER A 487 8.93 6.48 -4.10
N ILE A 488 8.24 7.60 -4.28
CA ILE A 488 8.38 8.82 -3.47
C ILE A 488 7.15 8.96 -2.57
N THR A 489 7.37 9.25 -1.28
CA THR A 489 6.29 9.56 -0.36
C THR A 489 5.92 11.04 -0.41
N LEU A 490 4.62 11.32 -0.36
CA LEU A 490 4.06 12.68 -0.32
C LEU A 490 3.51 12.99 1.07
N ASP A 491 3.72 14.22 1.53
CA ASP A 491 3.14 14.72 2.78
C ASP A 491 1.69 15.19 2.54
N ILE A 492 0.80 14.23 2.25
CA ILE A 492 -0.63 14.47 2.02
C ILE A 492 -1.42 13.70 3.08
N ARG A 493 -2.46 14.35 3.61
CA ARG A 493 -3.37 13.76 4.60
C ARG A 493 -4.78 13.70 4.05
N PHE A 494 -5.08 12.67 3.26
CA PHE A 494 -6.45 12.40 2.82
C PHE A 494 -7.11 11.35 3.72
N PRO A 495 -8.44 11.41 3.91
CA PRO A 495 -9.18 10.36 4.59
C PRO A 495 -9.18 9.06 3.76
N PRO A 496 -9.27 7.88 4.41
CA PRO A 496 -9.38 6.56 3.76
C PRO A 496 -10.40 6.48 2.61
N CYS A 497 -11.54 7.16 2.73
CA CYS A 497 -12.56 7.18 1.67
C CYS A 497 -12.07 7.81 0.36
N CYS A 498 -11.07 8.70 0.40
CA CYS A 498 -10.44 9.26 -0.80
C CYS A 498 -9.77 8.15 -1.64
N TYR A 499 -9.02 7.25 -1.01
CA TYR A 499 -8.34 6.15 -1.68
C TYR A 499 -9.33 5.08 -2.18
N LYS A 500 -10.42 4.87 -1.44
CA LYS A 500 -11.54 4.00 -1.86
C LYS A 500 -12.20 4.53 -3.14
N LYS A 501 -12.47 5.83 -3.21
CA LYS A 501 -12.96 6.48 -4.43
C LYS A 501 -11.94 6.39 -5.57
N LEU A 502 -10.65 6.54 -5.29
CA LEU A 502 -9.58 6.46 -6.30
C LEU A 502 -9.49 5.08 -6.97
N LEU A 503 -9.87 4.02 -6.25
CA LEU A 503 -9.96 2.65 -6.74
C LEU A 503 -11.37 2.26 -7.22
N SER A 504 -12.28 3.22 -7.42
CA SER A 504 -13.66 2.96 -7.84
C SER A 504 -13.96 3.59 -9.22
N PRO A 505 -13.76 2.88 -10.34
CA PRO A 505 -13.10 1.58 -10.48
C PRO A 505 -11.56 1.67 -10.46
N PRO A 506 -10.83 0.57 -10.23
CA PRO A 506 -9.36 0.58 -10.17
C PRO A 506 -8.70 0.66 -11.55
N ILE A 507 -9.47 0.49 -12.62
CA ILE A 507 -9.05 0.66 -14.01
C ILE A 507 -10.05 1.60 -14.67
N ILE A 508 -9.54 2.57 -15.44
CA ILE A 508 -10.39 3.50 -16.20
C ILE A 508 -11.27 2.70 -17.16
N PRO A 509 -12.60 2.84 -17.11
CA PRO A 509 -13.49 2.23 -18.08
C PRO A 509 -13.23 2.74 -19.49
N SER A 510 -13.35 1.86 -20.49
CA SER A 510 -13.21 2.25 -21.90
C SER A 510 -14.31 3.23 -22.34
N ASP A 511 -15.50 3.13 -21.75
CA ASP A 511 -16.60 4.05 -21.97
C ASP A 511 -16.50 5.26 -21.03
N GLN A 512 -16.40 6.45 -21.64
CA GLN A 512 -16.28 7.72 -20.93
C GLN A 512 -17.57 8.14 -20.20
N ASN A 513 -18.70 7.49 -20.47
CA ASN A 513 -19.97 7.77 -19.81
C ASN A 513 -20.11 7.08 -18.45
N ILE A 514 -19.26 6.09 -18.14
CA ILE A 514 -19.29 5.39 -16.86
C ILE A 514 -18.71 6.32 -15.79
N PRO A 515 -19.47 6.62 -14.71
CA PRO A 515 -18.97 7.50 -13.66
C PRO A 515 -17.80 6.85 -12.92
N VAL A 516 -16.79 7.67 -12.63
CA VAL A 516 -15.58 7.26 -11.92
C VAL A 516 -15.44 8.02 -10.61
N GLY A 517 -14.71 7.45 -9.65
CA GLY A 517 -14.51 8.10 -8.36
C GLY A 517 -15.73 8.08 -7.45
N ILE A 518 -16.73 7.24 -7.72
CA ILE A 518 -17.93 7.09 -6.90
C ILE A 518 -17.84 5.75 -6.18
N CYS A 519 -18.01 5.76 -4.85
CA CYS A 519 -18.08 4.54 -4.05
C CYS A 519 -19.26 4.60 -3.07
N SER A 520 -19.66 3.43 -2.56
CA SER A 520 -20.58 3.36 -1.43
C SER A 520 -19.91 3.99 -0.21
N VAL A 521 -20.57 4.99 0.40
CA VAL A 521 -20.07 5.74 1.55
C VAL A 521 -20.98 5.54 2.75
N THR A 522 -20.39 5.50 3.95
CA THR A 522 -21.10 5.34 5.22
C THR A 522 -20.93 6.55 6.13
N VAL A 523 -21.70 6.60 7.22
CA VAL A 523 -21.53 7.63 8.27
C VAL A 523 -20.15 7.52 8.92
N ASP A 524 -19.56 6.33 8.99
CA ASP A 524 -18.18 6.13 9.47
C ASP A 524 -17.15 6.78 8.54
N ASP A 525 -17.38 6.74 7.22
CA ASP A 525 -16.53 7.46 6.25
C ASP A 525 -16.66 8.98 6.44
N LEU A 526 -17.88 9.46 6.74
CA LEU A 526 -18.12 10.88 7.04
C LEU A 526 -17.45 11.33 8.35
N CYS A 527 -17.48 10.49 9.38
CA CYS A 527 -16.89 10.76 10.69
C CYS A 527 -15.38 11.02 10.61
N GLN A 528 -14.70 10.39 9.66
CA GLN A 528 -13.26 10.59 9.42
C GLN A 528 -12.93 11.96 8.82
N ILE A 529 -13.91 12.70 8.29
CA ILE A 529 -13.72 14.03 7.70
C ILE A 529 -14.38 15.09 8.58
N MET A 530 -15.66 14.90 8.89
CA MET A 530 -16.54 15.82 9.61
C MET A 530 -17.16 15.10 10.81
N PRO A 531 -16.41 14.92 11.91
CA PRO A 531 -16.84 14.14 13.07
C PRO A 531 -18.09 14.72 13.76
N GLU A 532 -18.18 16.04 13.90
CA GLU A 532 -19.34 16.70 14.53
C GLU A 532 -20.63 16.46 13.74
N LEU A 533 -20.56 16.60 12.40
CA LEU A 533 -21.71 16.34 11.54
C LEU A 533 -22.11 14.86 11.57
N ALA A 534 -21.13 13.95 11.53
CA ALA A 534 -21.40 12.52 11.64
C ALA A 534 -22.04 12.14 12.97
N HIS A 535 -21.64 12.81 14.07
CA HIS A 535 -22.27 12.66 15.38
C HIS A 535 -23.74 13.08 15.35
N GLY A 536 -24.06 14.27 14.82
CA GLY A 536 -25.45 14.73 14.71
C GLY A 536 -26.32 13.84 13.80
N LEU A 537 -25.77 13.33 12.70
CA LEU A 537 -26.50 12.36 11.85
C LEU A 537 -26.69 11.01 12.53
N SER A 538 -25.74 10.59 13.37
CA SER A 538 -25.87 9.37 14.18
C SER A 538 -26.95 9.53 15.25
N GLU A 539 -27.00 10.69 15.92
CA GLU A 539 -28.04 11.05 16.87
C GLU A 539 -29.43 11.02 16.24
N LEU A 540 -29.57 11.60 15.04
CA LEU A 540 -30.80 11.54 14.25
C LEU A 540 -31.24 10.09 13.97
N LEU A 541 -30.30 9.18 13.68
CA LEU A 541 -30.58 7.77 13.43
C LEU A 541 -30.99 7.00 14.68
N SER A 542 -30.45 7.35 15.85
CA SER A 542 -30.74 6.71 17.13
C SER A 542 -31.91 7.34 17.89
N HIS A 543 -32.41 8.50 17.46
CA HIS A 543 -33.47 9.22 18.17
C HIS A 543 -34.72 8.37 18.39
N GLU A 544 -35.26 8.37 19.61
CA GLU A 544 -36.46 7.60 19.96
C GLU A 544 -37.76 8.40 19.82
N GLY A 545 -37.68 9.74 19.82
CA GLY A 545 -38.83 10.65 19.72
C GLY A 545 -39.38 10.84 18.30
N ASN A 546 -40.17 11.90 18.10
CA ASN A 546 -40.74 12.24 16.80
C ASN A 546 -39.76 13.11 16.02
N VAL A 547 -39.05 12.52 15.06
CA VAL A 547 -38.00 13.21 14.29
C VAL A 547 -38.55 14.45 13.56
N GLU A 548 -39.79 14.41 13.07
CA GLU A 548 -40.36 15.53 12.30
C GLU A 548 -40.60 16.76 13.18
N GLU A 549 -41.11 16.54 14.40
CA GLU A 549 -41.43 17.60 15.36
C GLU A 549 -40.19 18.04 16.16
N ASP A 550 -39.22 17.17 16.38
CA ASP A 550 -38.05 17.49 17.21
C ASP A 550 -36.95 18.20 16.40
N PHE A 551 -36.74 17.81 15.13
CA PHE A 551 -35.64 18.31 14.29
C PHE A 551 -36.07 19.33 13.23
N TYR A 552 -37.36 19.39 12.87
CA TYR A 552 -37.90 20.27 11.82
C TYR A 552 -37.06 20.34 10.53
N SER A 553 -36.42 19.21 10.17
CA SER A 553 -35.51 19.12 9.02
C SER A 553 -36.26 18.67 7.77
N THR A 554 -35.81 19.15 6.61
CA THR A 554 -36.31 18.70 5.29
C THR A 554 -35.19 18.04 4.50
N PHE A 555 -35.51 17.47 3.33
CA PHE A 555 -34.49 16.94 2.40
C PHE A 555 -33.74 18.04 1.63
N GLN A 556 -33.69 19.26 2.16
CA GLN A 556 -32.87 20.36 1.68
C GLN A 556 -31.75 20.65 2.67
N VAL A 557 -30.51 20.68 2.17
CA VAL A 557 -29.31 20.96 2.98
C VAL A 557 -28.67 22.27 2.54
N PHE A 558 -27.93 22.90 3.44
CA PHE A 558 -27.28 24.17 3.20
C PHE A 558 -25.76 24.01 3.23
N GLN A 559 -25.07 24.64 2.29
CA GLN A 559 -23.61 24.68 2.26
C GLN A 559 -23.14 26.11 2.03
N GLU A 560 -22.14 26.52 2.80
CA GLU A 560 -21.50 27.83 2.66
C GLU A 560 -20.42 27.77 1.58
N GLU A 561 -20.54 28.63 0.56
CA GLU A 561 -19.58 28.79 -0.51
C GLU A 561 -19.14 30.26 -0.62
N PHE A 562 -17.89 30.57 -0.28
CA PHE A 562 -17.34 31.94 -0.24
C PHE A 562 -18.20 32.94 0.57
N GLY A 563 -18.71 32.51 1.74
CA GLY A 563 -19.59 33.34 2.57
C GLY A 563 -21.05 33.42 2.09
N ILE A 564 -21.41 32.70 1.01
CA ILE A 564 -22.78 32.63 0.50
C ILE A 564 -23.37 31.25 0.81
N ILE A 565 -24.46 31.22 1.58
CA ILE A 565 -25.19 30.00 1.89
C ILE A 565 -26.03 29.60 0.68
N LYS A 566 -25.79 28.40 0.13
CA LYS A 566 -26.57 27.81 -0.97
C LYS A 566 -27.38 26.62 -0.47
N SER A 567 -28.61 26.50 -0.97
CA SER A 567 -29.53 25.40 -0.67
C SER A 567 -29.47 24.32 -1.74
N TYR A 568 -29.38 23.05 -1.32
CA TYR A 568 -29.31 21.87 -2.19
C TYR A 568 -30.38 20.86 -1.81
N ASN A 569 -31.25 20.52 -2.76
CA ASN A 569 -32.26 19.47 -2.56
C ASN A 569 -31.61 18.09 -2.77
N LEU A 570 -31.60 17.25 -1.73
CA LEU A 570 -31.04 15.89 -1.76
C LEU A 570 -31.84 14.95 -2.67
N LYS A 571 -33.14 15.23 -2.82
CA LYS A 571 -34.05 14.56 -3.75
C LYS A 571 -35.04 15.56 -4.37
N PRO A 572 -35.72 15.21 -5.49
CA PRO A 572 -36.67 16.12 -6.13
C PRO A 572 -37.74 16.62 -5.15
N GLY A 573 -37.91 17.95 -5.07
CA GLY A 573 -38.84 18.59 -4.12
C GLY A 573 -38.43 18.48 -2.65
N GLY A 574 -37.14 18.27 -2.35
CA GLY A 574 -36.64 18.06 -1.00
C GLY A 574 -36.97 19.16 0.01
N ASP A 575 -37.21 20.39 -0.47
CA ASP A 575 -37.67 21.54 0.32
C ASP A 575 -39.05 21.34 0.96
N LYS A 576 -39.89 20.45 0.41
CA LYS A 576 -41.26 20.18 0.88
C LYS A 576 -41.39 18.85 1.61
N ILE A 577 -40.32 18.06 1.70
CA ILE A 577 -40.35 16.72 2.25
C ILE A 577 -39.68 16.76 3.61
N SER A 578 -40.46 16.64 4.68
CA SER A 578 -39.95 16.54 6.05
C SER A 578 -39.18 15.25 6.29
N VAL A 579 -38.19 15.30 7.17
CA VAL A 579 -37.50 14.14 7.69
C VAL A 579 -38.32 13.53 8.83
N THR A 580 -38.63 12.24 8.73
CA THR A 580 -39.48 11.48 9.65
C THR A 580 -38.75 10.22 10.12
N ASN A 581 -39.27 9.53 11.14
CA ASN A 581 -38.70 8.28 11.66
C ASN A 581 -38.57 7.19 10.58
N GLN A 582 -39.44 7.21 9.56
CA GLN A 582 -39.45 6.24 8.47
C GLN A 582 -38.38 6.54 7.41
N ASN A 583 -38.15 7.82 7.09
CA ASN A 583 -37.28 8.24 5.99
C ASN A 583 -35.90 8.76 6.46
N ARG A 584 -35.64 8.87 7.77
CA ARG A 584 -34.36 9.36 8.32
C ARG A 584 -33.12 8.61 7.82
N LYS A 585 -33.24 7.28 7.59
CA LYS A 585 -32.16 6.46 7.03
C LYS A 585 -31.82 6.88 5.60
N GLU A 586 -32.84 7.15 4.79
CA GLU A 586 -32.69 7.67 3.42
C GLU A 586 -32.07 9.07 3.44
N TYR A 587 -32.53 9.95 4.33
CA TYR A 587 -31.97 11.30 4.50
C TYR A 587 -30.47 11.26 4.79
N VAL A 588 -30.04 10.49 5.79
CA VAL A 588 -28.63 10.36 6.16
C VAL A 588 -27.79 9.76 5.03
N GLN A 589 -28.31 8.75 4.33
CA GLN A 589 -27.63 8.15 3.18
C GLN A 589 -27.45 9.16 2.04
N LEU A 590 -28.50 9.90 1.67
CA LEU A 590 -28.45 10.90 0.61
C LEU A 590 -27.57 12.09 0.98
N TYR A 591 -27.57 12.52 2.24
CA TYR A 591 -26.74 13.61 2.71
C TYR A 591 -25.25 13.22 2.69
N THR A 592 -24.93 12.02 3.16
CA THR A 592 -23.56 11.48 3.11
C THR A 592 -23.07 11.34 1.67
N ASP A 593 -23.90 10.79 0.77
CA ASP A 593 -23.60 10.69 -0.67
C ASP A 593 -23.44 12.06 -1.34
N PHE A 594 -24.24 13.05 -0.93
CA PHE A 594 -24.11 14.41 -1.43
C PHE A 594 -22.74 15.02 -1.09
N LEU A 595 -22.32 14.92 0.18
CA LEU A 595 -21.05 15.50 0.65
C LEU A 595 -19.83 14.77 0.09
N LEU A 596 -19.85 13.43 0.05
CA LEU A 596 -18.66 12.65 -0.28
C LEU A 596 -18.56 12.26 -1.76
N ASN A 597 -19.67 12.27 -2.51
CA ASN A 597 -19.69 11.94 -3.94
C ASN A 597 -20.16 13.12 -4.80
N LYS A 598 -21.40 13.59 -4.64
CA LYS A 598 -22.03 14.49 -5.63
C LYS A 598 -21.43 15.90 -5.67
N SER A 599 -21.20 16.51 -4.50
CA SER A 599 -20.74 17.90 -4.39
C SER A 599 -19.35 18.13 -4.99
N ILE A 600 -18.48 17.12 -4.92
CA ILE A 600 -17.09 17.17 -5.39
C ILE A 600 -16.83 16.35 -6.65
N TYR A 601 -17.88 15.84 -7.32
CA TYR A 601 -17.72 14.84 -8.38
C TYR A 601 -16.80 15.30 -9.51
N LYS A 602 -16.92 16.56 -9.97
CA LYS A 602 -16.12 17.08 -11.09
C LYS A 602 -14.63 17.23 -10.71
N GLN A 603 -14.38 17.76 -9.51
CA GLN A 603 -13.05 17.92 -8.93
C GLN A 603 -12.39 16.55 -8.75
N PHE A 604 -13.12 15.62 -8.16
CA PHE A 604 -12.63 14.27 -7.91
C PHE A 604 -12.42 13.47 -9.21
N ALA A 605 -13.30 13.60 -10.20
CA ALA A 605 -13.13 12.93 -11.49
C ALA A 605 -11.86 13.41 -12.22
N ALA A 606 -11.59 14.71 -12.23
CA ALA A 606 -10.35 15.25 -12.80
C ALA A 606 -9.11 14.71 -12.07
N PHE A 607 -9.15 14.67 -10.73
CA PHE A 607 -8.11 14.06 -9.89
C PHE A 607 -7.92 12.56 -10.19
N TYR A 608 -9.00 11.80 -10.29
CA TYR A 608 -9.00 10.38 -10.66
C TYR A 608 -8.31 10.14 -12.01
N TYR A 609 -8.70 10.88 -13.06
CA TYR A 609 -8.07 10.74 -14.38
C TYR A 609 -6.60 11.17 -14.38
N GLY A 610 -6.23 12.12 -13.52
CA GLY A 610 -4.84 12.49 -13.29
C GLY A 610 -4.01 11.32 -12.76
N PHE A 611 -4.47 10.70 -11.68
CA PHE A 611 -3.80 9.56 -11.05
C PHE A 611 -3.66 8.37 -12.00
N HIS A 612 -4.76 7.97 -12.62
CA HIS A 612 -4.77 6.83 -13.54
C HIS A 612 -4.00 7.10 -14.84
N SER A 613 -3.76 8.36 -15.23
CA SER A 613 -2.92 8.64 -16.41
C SER A 613 -1.46 8.17 -16.26
N VAL A 614 -0.98 8.05 -15.02
CA VAL A 614 0.36 7.53 -14.70
C VAL A 614 0.27 6.07 -14.24
N CYS A 615 -0.64 5.77 -13.31
CA CYS A 615 -0.75 4.48 -12.67
C CYS A 615 -1.67 3.47 -13.39
N ALA A 616 -2.09 3.72 -14.64
CA ALA A 616 -2.89 2.76 -15.43
C ALA A 616 -2.10 1.46 -15.70
N SER A 617 -2.17 0.55 -14.75
CA SER A 617 -1.64 -0.81 -14.76
C SER A 617 -2.56 -1.73 -13.97
N ASN A 618 -2.64 -2.99 -14.39
CA ASN A 618 -3.36 -4.04 -13.66
C ASN A 618 -2.78 -4.26 -12.25
N ALA A 619 -1.57 -3.78 -11.96
CA ALA A 619 -0.98 -3.84 -10.62
C ALA A 619 -1.84 -3.10 -9.57
N LEU A 620 -2.59 -2.04 -9.96
CA LEU A 620 -3.51 -1.35 -9.05
C LEU A 620 -4.65 -2.25 -8.55
N MET A 621 -5.05 -3.27 -9.32
CA MET A 621 -6.09 -4.22 -8.88
C MET A 621 -5.67 -5.07 -7.69
N LEU A 622 -4.37 -5.16 -7.42
CA LEU A 622 -3.83 -5.92 -6.29
C LEU A 622 -3.95 -5.15 -4.97
N LEU A 623 -4.19 -3.83 -5.03
CA LEU A 623 -4.14 -2.94 -3.88
C LEU A 623 -5.50 -2.75 -3.23
N ARG A 624 -5.48 -2.67 -1.90
CA ARG A 624 -6.56 -2.13 -1.07
C ARG A 624 -6.44 -0.60 -0.94
N PRO A 625 -7.52 0.12 -0.61
CA PRO A 625 -7.46 1.57 -0.37
C PRO A 625 -6.38 1.98 0.66
N GLU A 626 -6.27 1.24 1.76
CA GLU A 626 -5.29 1.47 2.83
C GLU A 626 -3.86 1.26 2.33
N GLU A 627 -3.66 0.32 1.41
CA GLU A 627 -2.36 0.06 0.79
C GLU A 627 -1.95 1.18 -0.18
N VAL A 628 -2.91 1.78 -0.89
CA VAL A 628 -2.65 2.97 -1.73
C VAL A 628 -2.23 4.15 -0.86
N GLU A 629 -2.89 4.37 0.29
CA GLU A 629 -2.45 5.39 1.25
C GLU A 629 -1.00 5.17 1.68
N ILE A 630 -0.66 3.93 2.08
CA ILE A 630 0.70 3.59 2.52
C ILE A 630 1.72 3.78 1.40
N LEU A 631 1.38 3.47 0.14
CA LEU A 631 2.27 3.69 -1.01
C LEU A 631 2.49 5.18 -1.33
N VAL A 632 1.46 6.01 -1.19
CA VAL A 632 1.54 7.44 -1.50
C VAL A 632 2.14 8.22 -0.34
N CYS A 633 1.67 8.00 0.89
CA CYS A 633 1.99 8.83 2.05
C CYS A 633 3.02 8.19 2.98
N GLY A 634 3.29 6.90 2.85
CA GLY A 634 4.10 6.14 3.79
C GLY A 634 3.30 5.57 4.97
N SER A 635 3.94 4.66 5.71
CA SER A 635 3.40 4.04 6.92
C SER A 635 3.54 4.97 8.14
N PRO A 636 2.54 5.03 9.03
CA PRO A 636 2.65 5.74 10.31
C PRO A 636 3.46 4.97 11.37
N ASP A 637 3.78 3.69 11.14
CA ASP A 637 4.44 2.83 12.12
C ASP A 637 5.94 3.13 12.20
N LEU A 638 6.40 3.57 13.38
CA LEU A 638 7.79 3.98 13.61
C LEU A 638 8.57 2.92 14.40
N ASP A 639 9.58 2.31 13.77
CA ASP A 639 10.59 1.48 14.45
C ASP A 639 11.93 2.22 14.53
N MET A 640 12.08 3.03 15.59
CA MET A 640 13.30 3.81 15.82
C MET A 640 14.56 2.96 16.00
N TYR A 641 14.42 1.69 16.42
CA TYR A 641 15.55 0.77 16.48
C TYR A 641 16.00 0.34 15.08
N ALA A 642 15.08 0.12 14.14
CA ALA A 642 15.42 -0.10 12.73
C ALA A 642 16.11 1.11 12.11
N LEU A 643 15.66 2.33 12.45
CA LEU A 643 16.32 3.56 12.01
C LEU A 643 17.77 3.63 12.52
N GLN A 644 17.99 3.37 13.81
CA GLN A 644 19.32 3.37 14.40
C GLN A 644 20.27 2.39 13.70
N ARG A 645 19.80 1.17 13.39
CA ARG A 645 20.60 0.14 12.72
C ARG A 645 21.03 0.54 11.31
N SER A 646 20.15 1.22 10.58
CA SER A 646 20.34 1.62 9.17
C SER A 646 20.99 3.00 8.98
N THR A 647 21.11 3.81 10.04
CA THR A 647 21.64 5.18 9.95
C THR A 647 23.10 5.21 9.47
N GLN A 648 23.36 6.10 8.52
CA GLN A 648 24.70 6.41 8.01
C GLN A 648 25.28 7.61 8.74
N TYR A 649 26.58 7.58 9.01
CA TYR A 649 27.28 8.65 9.73
C TYR A 649 28.39 9.22 8.86
N ASP A 650 28.48 10.54 8.83
CA ASP A 650 29.46 11.28 8.05
C ASP A 650 30.16 12.30 8.95
N GLY A 651 31.48 12.16 9.10
CA GLY A 651 32.26 12.90 10.10
C GLY A 651 32.02 12.46 11.57
N TYR A 652 31.13 11.50 11.82
CA TYR A 652 30.95 10.82 13.11
C TYR A 652 31.15 9.32 12.96
N ALA A 653 31.59 8.65 14.03
CA ALA A 653 31.55 7.20 14.18
C ALA A 653 30.35 6.78 15.05
N LYS A 654 29.85 5.55 14.83
CA LYS A 654 28.78 4.94 15.66
C LYS A 654 29.13 4.92 17.16
N THR A 655 30.42 4.90 17.49
CA THR A 655 30.94 4.85 18.85
C THR A 655 31.03 6.21 19.55
N ASP A 656 30.89 7.31 18.80
CA ASP A 656 31.08 8.66 19.31
C ASP A 656 30.04 9.01 20.38
N LEU A 657 30.49 9.77 21.37
CA LEU A 657 29.67 10.11 22.53
C LEU A 657 28.41 10.89 22.14
N THR A 658 28.52 11.84 21.20
CA THR A 658 27.40 12.61 20.66
C THR A 658 26.34 11.70 20.00
N ILE A 659 26.77 10.68 19.26
CA ILE A 659 25.87 9.74 18.59
C ILE A 659 25.17 8.81 19.60
N LYS A 660 25.90 8.34 20.62
CA LYS A 660 25.29 7.57 21.72
C LYS A 660 24.24 8.41 22.46
N TYR A 661 24.57 9.66 22.78
CA TYR A 661 23.63 10.60 23.42
C TYR A 661 22.42 10.88 22.54
N PHE A 662 22.60 11.02 21.22
CA PHE A 662 21.51 11.21 20.29
C PHE A 662 20.51 10.05 20.36
N TRP A 663 20.98 8.80 20.20
CA TRP A 663 20.07 7.65 20.20
C TRP A 663 19.42 7.40 21.55
N ASP A 664 20.16 7.56 22.64
CA ASP A 664 19.59 7.51 23.98
C ASP A 664 18.42 8.50 24.17
N VAL A 665 18.55 9.70 23.60
CA VAL A 665 17.52 10.75 23.69
C VAL A 665 16.34 10.42 22.78
N VAL A 666 16.60 10.03 21.52
CA VAL A 666 15.57 9.75 20.52
C VAL A 666 14.76 8.50 20.85
N LEU A 667 15.40 7.43 21.31
CA LEU A 667 14.70 6.20 21.75
C LEU A 667 13.86 6.45 23.02
N GLY A 668 14.22 7.46 23.82
CA GLY A 668 13.45 7.90 24.99
C GLY A 668 12.39 8.96 24.70
N PHE A 669 12.22 9.39 23.45
CA PHE A 669 11.17 10.36 23.09
C PHE A 669 9.78 9.71 23.01
N PRO A 670 8.72 10.45 23.40
CA PRO A 670 7.35 10.06 23.07
C PRO A 670 7.13 10.09 21.55
N LEU A 671 6.11 9.37 21.07
CA LEU A 671 5.80 9.21 19.66
C LEU A 671 5.67 10.55 18.92
N ASP A 672 5.11 11.59 19.56
CA ASP A 672 4.94 12.90 18.93
C ASP A 672 6.28 13.60 18.64
N LEU A 673 7.25 13.50 19.56
CA LEU A 673 8.60 14.06 19.34
C LEU A 673 9.39 13.23 18.32
N GLN A 674 9.16 11.91 18.30
CA GLN A 674 9.71 11.01 17.27
C GLN A 674 9.20 11.39 15.87
N LYS A 675 7.89 11.64 15.73
CA LYS A 675 7.28 12.13 14.49
C LYS A 675 7.81 13.50 14.08
N LYS A 676 7.95 14.44 15.03
CA LYS A 676 8.55 15.77 14.76
C LYS A 676 10.00 15.68 14.31
N LEU A 677 10.80 14.78 14.88
CA LEU A 677 12.17 14.54 14.41
C LEU A 677 12.19 14.03 12.97
N LEU A 678 11.30 13.09 12.65
CA LEU A 678 11.20 12.55 11.30
C LEU A 678 10.75 13.64 10.31
N HIS A 679 9.76 14.45 10.68
CA HIS A 679 9.32 15.58 9.86
C HIS A 679 10.43 16.60 9.66
N PHE A 680 11.14 16.98 10.72
CA PHE A 680 12.28 17.90 10.67
C PHE A 680 13.37 17.42 9.71
N THR A 681 13.64 16.11 9.68
CA THR A 681 14.77 15.56 8.92
C THR A 681 14.43 15.04 7.54
N THR A 682 13.16 14.71 7.27
CA THR A 682 12.73 14.07 6.01
C THR A 682 11.65 14.84 5.26
N GLY A 683 10.99 15.79 5.93
CA GLY A 683 9.81 16.49 5.40
C GLY A 683 8.50 15.73 5.57
N SER A 684 8.48 14.57 6.25
CA SER A 684 7.28 13.78 6.52
C SER A 684 7.36 13.15 7.92
N ASP A 685 6.22 12.96 8.58
CA ASP A 685 6.10 12.22 9.83
C ASP A 685 5.84 10.71 9.61
N ARG A 686 5.87 10.24 8.35
CA ARG A 686 5.64 8.86 7.92
C ARG A 686 6.90 8.24 7.29
N VAL A 687 6.95 6.91 7.26
CA VAL A 687 8.10 6.14 6.74
C VAL A 687 7.77 5.47 5.40
N PRO A 688 8.74 5.30 4.49
CA PRO A 688 8.52 4.58 3.24
C PRO A 688 8.02 3.13 3.44
N VAL A 689 7.36 2.58 2.43
CA VAL A 689 6.96 1.17 2.39
C VAL A 689 8.22 0.30 2.41
N GLY A 690 8.41 -0.52 3.45
CA GLY A 690 9.69 -1.21 3.75
C GLY A 690 10.25 -0.83 5.13
N GLY A 691 9.70 0.22 5.74
CA GLY A 691 10.00 0.63 7.11
C GLY A 691 11.18 1.60 7.20
N MET A 692 11.60 1.91 8.43
CA MET A 692 12.64 2.91 8.69
C MET A 692 14.02 2.56 8.11
N ALA A 693 14.28 1.29 7.79
CA ALA A 693 15.54 0.87 7.19
C ALA A 693 15.75 1.45 5.78
N ASP A 694 14.67 1.70 5.03
CA ASP A 694 14.69 2.19 3.65
C ASP A 694 14.79 3.73 3.56
N LEU A 695 14.73 4.43 4.69
CA LEU A 695 14.74 5.90 4.74
C LEU A 695 16.11 6.50 4.37
N ASN A 696 17.19 5.70 4.32
CA ASN A 696 18.57 6.18 4.08
C ASN A 696 18.94 7.38 4.97
N PHE A 697 18.60 7.31 6.26
CA PHE A 697 18.82 8.41 7.20
C PHE A 697 20.31 8.65 7.47
N LYS A 698 20.73 9.91 7.42
CA LYS A 698 22.14 10.31 7.56
C LYS A 698 22.33 11.32 8.69
N ILE A 699 23.33 11.09 9.54
CA ILE A 699 23.77 12.07 10.54
C ILE A 699 25.17 12.57 10.16
N SER A 700 25.28 13.86 9.87
CA SER A 700 26.53 14.51 9.54
C SER A 700 27.04 15.37 10.68
N LYS A 701 28.35 15.36 10.90
CA LYS A 701 29.01 16.27 11.83
C LYS A 701 28.97 17.69 11.28
N ASN A 702 28.42 18.60 12.07
CA ASN A 702 28.50 20.02 11.79
C ASN A 702 29.63 20.64 12.62
N GLU A 703 30.64 21.23 11.98
CA GLU A 703 31.81 21.80 12.67
C GLU A 703 31.52 23.16 13.34
N THR A 704 30.29 23.65 13.26
CA THR A 704 29.87 24.89 13.95
C THR A 704 29.91 24.75 15.47
N SER A 705 29.91 25.88 16.17
CA SER A 705 29.87 25.95 17.64
C SER A 705 28.70 25.15 18.22
N THR A 706 28.92 24.51 19.39
CA THR A 706 27.92 23.75 20.14
C THR A 706 26.71 24.56 20.61
N ASN A 707 26.75 25.89 20.46
CA ASN A 707 25.63 26.77 20.80
C ASN A 707 24.52 26.76 19.74
N TRP A 708 24.84 26.33 18.51
CA TRP A 708 23.91 26.30 17.39
C TRP A 708 22.90 25.17 17.52
N LEU A 709 21.75 25.34 16.87
CA LEU A 709 20.73 24.29 16.77
C LEU A 709 21.15 23.26 15.71
N PRO A 710 20.65 22.01 15.79
CA PRO A 710 20.80 21.08 14.68
C PRO A 710 20.08 21.63 13.43
N VAL A 711 20.62 21.33 12.25
CA VAL A 711 20.05 21.72 10.96
C VAL A 711 19.71 20.46 10.19
N ALA A 712 18.67 20.48 9.36
CA ALA A 712 18.30 19.36 8.52
C ALA A 712 18.26 19.72 7.04
N HIS A 713 18.65 18.78 6.19
CA HIS A 713 18.44 18.83 4.76
C HIS A 713 17.45 17.73 4.38
N THR A 714 16.17 18.09 4.39
CA THR A 714 15.04 17.16 4.15
C THR A 714 15.12 16.45 2.81
N CYS A 715 15.70 17.09 1.79
CA CYS A 715 15.90 16.51 0.46
C CYS A 715 16.82 15.28 0.46
N PHE A 716 17.72 15.17 1.46
CA PHE A 716 18.70 14.10 1.59
C PHE A 716 18.52 13.25 2.86
N ASN A 717 17.40 13.43 3.58
CA ASN A 717 17.16 12.77 4.88
C ASN A 717 18.34 12.93 5.86
N GLN A 718 18.95 14.11 5.85
CA GLN A 718 20.21 14.38 6.53
C GLN A 718 20.02 15.32 7.72
N LEU A 719 20.51 14.91 8.89
CA LEU A 719 20.61 15.72 10.10
C LEU A 719 22.06 16.16 10.31
N CYS A 720 22.30 17.47 10.27
CA CYS A 720 23.57 18.09 10.60
C CYS A 720 23.60 18.38 12.11
N LEU A 721 24.36 17.57 12.85
CA LEU A 721 24.40 17.58 14.31
C LEU A 721 25.72 18.18 14.82
N PRO A 722 25.69 19.31 15.56
CA PRO A 722 26.86 19.83 16.26
C PRO A 722 27.40 18.85 17.32
N PRO A 723 28.71 18.89 17.65
CA PRO A 723 29.33 17.98 18.61
C PRO A 723 29.02 18.39 20.06
N TYR A 724 27.76 18.27 20.48
CA TYR A 724 27.32 18.60 21.83
C TYR A 724 28.06 17.79 22.90
N LYS A 725 28.53 18.48 23.95
CA LYS A 725 29.34 17.86 25.01
C LYS A 725 28.52 17.11 26.06
N SER A 726 27.23 17.41 26.19
CA SER A 726 26.36 16.81 27.20
C SER A 726 25.04 16.32 26.61
N LYS A 727 24.51 15.22 27.16
CA LYS A 727 23.21 14.66 26.79
C LYS A 727 22.05 15.63 27.03
N LYS A 728 22.13 16.44 28.09
CA LYS A 728 21.11 17.45 28.45
C LYS A 728 21.05 18.56 27.40
N ASP A 729 22.22 19.08 27.01
CA ASP A 729 22.34 20.13 26.00
C ASP A 729 21.84 19.64 24.63
N LEU A 730 22.27 18.42 24.22
CA LEU A 730 21.77 17.78 23.00
C LEU A 730 20.25 17.65 23.02
N LYS A 731 19.67 17.13 24.11
CA LYS A 731 18.21 16.96 24.23
C LYS A 731 17.48 18.29 24.10
N GLN A 732 17.93 19.32 24.81
CA GLN A 732 17.29 20.63 24.78
C GLN A 732 17.37 21.27 23.39
N LYS A 733 18.56 21.28 22.77
CA LYS A 733 18.78 21.85 21.44
C LYS A 733 18.02 21.08 20.35
N LEU A 734 17.97 19.76 20.46
CA LEU A 734 17.21 18.91 19.54
C LEU A 734 15.72 19.19 19.63
N ILE A 735 15.15 19.23 20.85
CA ILE A 735 13.73 19.55 21.05
C ILE A 735 13.38 20.94 20.50
N ILE A 736 14.24 21.93 20.73
CA ILE A 736 14.05 23.29 20.19
C ILE A 736 14.08 23.25 18.66
N GLY A 737 15.04 22.56 18.05
CA GLY A 737 15.15 22.45 16.60
C GLY A 737 13.92 21.79 15.96
N ILE A 738 13.49 20.64 16.47
CA ILE A 738 12.35 19.89 15.90
C ILE A 738 10.99 20.51 16.20
N SER A 739 10.87 21.37 17.22
CA SER A 739 9.60 22.00 17.58
C SER A 739 9.36 23.34 16.88
N ASN A 740 10.40 23.98 16.38
CA ASN A 740 10.33 25.31 15.75
C ASN A 740 10.61 25.29 14.25
N SER A 741 10.56 24.11 13.62
CA SER A 741 10.93 23.91 12.21
C SER A 741 9.92 24.48 11.20
N GLU A 742 8.70 24.77 11.62
CA GLU A 742 7.66 25.39 10.77
C GLU A 742 7.61 26.93 10.91
N GLY A 743 8.47 27.52 11.75
CA GLY A 743 8.35 28.92 12.21
C GLY A 743 9.44 29.90 11.78
N PHE A 744 10.44 29.49 11.01
CA PHE A 744 11.43 30.41 10.43
C PHE A 744 11.72 30.02 8.99
N GLY A 745 10.91 30.53 8.07
CA GLY A 745 11.44 30.85 6.75
C GLY A 745 12.60 31.82 6.97
N LEU A 746 13.80 31.44 6.53
CA LEU A 746 14.89 32.38 6.36
C LEU A 746 14.43 33.42 5.34
N GLU A 747 14.02 34.59 5.82
CA GLU A 747 14.13 35.84 5.06
C GLU A 747 15.60 36.16 4.79
#